data_AF-A0A355SHX8-F1
#
_entry.id   AF-A0A355SHX8-F1
#
_cell.length_a   1.000
_cell.length_b   1.000
_cell.length_c   1.000
_cell.angle_alpha   90.00
_cell.angle_beta   90.00
_cell.angle_gamma   90.00
#
_symmetry.space_group_name_H-M   'P 1'
#
loop_
_entity.id
_entity.type
_entity.pdbx_description
1 polymer ?
#
loop_
_entity_poly.entity_id
_entity_poly.type
_entity_poly.pdbx_seq_one_letter_code
_entity_poly.pdbx_strand_id
1 'polypeptide(L)'
;MKKRILYILLSFAIIIAQLSPVLNLKAMAESYPKASVRVEGLSGTIAEGDASGKNALDIFEKVMDKNKIPYGEDSLKTYIKSIDNISSGDYGEMSGWMYYVKDQNNVIIPMVGMNQYIPENGDMIIVYFGDFMSTSILNKITFNPNVVKENEQFKMKFNYSHFDYMQNKNIDTPIANARVDIDNLTYVTDNNGQITVPGLKFGEHTYKISGYNINKTPSVVMDKGIFKIDNVNPPILNHSDSAYDDLYNSNNNKEIKNMDSEIKNTSGYIEKNQESPWAAISLNKLGLNIDKSFLNEYAKDIKENGTADYSNTELEKLILSLTAAGYSPYDFTGHNLISELFGRNIGDFLINDDIFGMFVYSYTNAKDGGYPISRKELKDDILKKAMRCKFEGKYIYGWSLMGGNMIDPDITGAALNALSPYIGYTKVKDLVDKAVKSLAAIENESGYLPGIYDYSSESLSFAITGLTSVGIDPEGALFKKAKGDLFSALLSYKGKDGQFKHSKDGADDFIATEEALRALIALKGYKKSGKYDFYSSNIDAKTLPVYNYNNANPDENSGSDIQGHASTAKKEAGKDTVPTSVPSTSNGVPSVSASTNIEIASGNNEQVTGTTSNEPLMNNTEDILYAIKNTDGNITVDASNNSIIDKSIFDAISGLNRSITFEYGDISWTFNGADIKNAAKDVNIALNDTPEYKNKIISKYGKYNIFIISFMDNGILPGKAEVKIKPDSKWLEGRSGKNLYLYYFNPDSGSAEKIEGPLKEDMDGFVTIGLTHCSDYFLTDSGSLVDNAKKASLFNTTTVAAGILIILGGITAALLLIKRGKQA
;
A
#
# COMPACT_ATOMS: atom_id res chain seq x y z
N MET A 1 63.13 -3.61 -63.09
CA MET A 1 61.88 -3.95 -62.37
C MET A 1 62.03 -4.10 -60.85
N LYS A 2 63.13 -4.65 -60.31
CA LYS A 2 63.25 -4.91 -58.85
C LYS A 2 63.37 -3.67 -57.94
N LYS A 3 63.90 -2.53 -58.39
CA LYS A 3 63.99 -1.30 -57.56
C LYS A 3 62.68 -0.50 -57.49
N ARG A 4 61.81 -0.55 -58.52
CA ARG A 4 60.52 0.19 -58.51
C ARG A 4 59.45 -0.49 -57.63
N ILE A 5 59.51 -1.80 -57.47
CA ILE A 5 58.61 -2.55 -56.56
C ILE A 5 58.97 -2.31 -55.09
N LEU A 6 60.26 -2.10 -54.79
CA LEU A 6 60.71 -1.82 -53.42
C LEU A 6 60.30 -0.43 -52.93
N TYR A 7 60.30 0.59 -53.80
CA TYR A 7 59.82 1.93 -53.43
C TYR A 7 58.29 2.02 -53.29
N ILE A 8 57.53 1.18 -54.01
CA ILE A 8 56.07 1.08 -53.86
C ILE A 8 55.70 0.33 -52.57
N LEU A 9 56.47 -0.69 -52.17
CA LEU A 9 56.28 -1.39 -50.90
C LEU A 9 56.71 -0.55 -49.68
N LEU A 10 57.76 0.27 -49.81
CA LEU A 10 58.20 1.15 -48.72
C LEU A 10 57.26 2.36 -48.52
N SER A 11 56.63 2.85 -49.58
CA SER A 11 55.60 3.90 -49.49
C SER A 11 54.26 3.35 -48.95
N PHE A 12 53.91 2.09 -49.23
CA PHE A 12 52.78 1.42 -48.60
C PHE A 12 53.00 1.14 -47.10
N ALA A 13 54.23 0.78 -46.70
CA ALA A 13 54.56 0.53 -45.29
C ALA A 13 54.55 1.80 -44.43
N ILE A 14 54.94 2.96 -44.99
CA ILE A 14 54.93 4.24 -44.27
C ILE A 14 53.50 4.80 -44.16
N ILE A 15 52.63 4.54 -45.15
CA ILE A 15 51.21 4.93 -45.08
C ILE A 15 50.42 4.03 -44.09
N ILE A 16 50.78 2.75 -43.96
CA ILE A 16 50.17 1.85 -42.96
C ILE A 16 50.67 2.16 -41.53
N ALA A 17 51.90 2.66 -41.38
CA ALA A 17 52.44 3.10 -40.08
C ALA A 17 51.90 4.46 -39.59
N GLN A 18 51.36 5.30 -40.48
CA GLN A 18 50.74 6.59 -40.11
C GLN A 18 49.21 6.57 -40.04
N LEU A 19 48.58 5.44 -40.37
CA LEU A 19 47.13 5.21 -40.22
C LEU A 19 46.78 4.32 -39.01
N SER A 20 47.73 4.06 -38.11
CA SER A 20 47.49 3.32 -36.88
C SER A 20 47.51 4.26 -35.67
N PRO A 21 46.37 4.91 -35.38
CA PRO A 21 45.82 4.77 -34.04
C PRO A 21 44.29 4.59 -34.11
N VAL A 22 43.80 3.50 -34.71
CA VAL A 22 42.42 3.06 -34.49
C VAL A 22 42.42 1.54 -34.49
N LEU A 23 41.77 0.93 -33.51
CA LEU A 23 41.75 -0.51 -33.18
C LEU A 23 42.86 -0.98 -32.24
N ASN A 24 43.08 -0.20 -31.19
CA ASN A 24 43.29 -0.77 -29.86
C ASN A 24 42.20 -0.26 -28.91
N LEU A 25 40.93 -0.36 -29.33
CA LEU A 25 39.84 -0.45 -28.38
C LEU A 25 39.87 -1.87 -27.83
N LYS A 26 40.73 -2.10 -26.83
CA LYS A 26 40.19 -2.82 -25.68
C LYS A 26 38.93 -2.04 -25.34
N ALA A 27 37.76 -2.65 -25.50
CA ALA A 27 36.60 -2.21 -24.77
C ALA A 27 37.00 -2.28 -23.29
N MET A 28 37.52 -1.16 -22.76
CA MET A 28 37.40 -0.89 -21.35
C MET A 28 35.89 -0.81 -21.19
N ALA A 29 35.27 -1.84 -20.63
CA ALA A 29 33.92 -1.69 -20.12
C ALA A 29 34.01 -0.48 -19.19
N GLU A 30 33.34 0.63 -19.55
CA GLU A 30 33.16 1.74 -18.61
C GLU A 30 32.45 1.14 -17.40
N SER A 31 33.21 0.93 -16.33
CA SER A 31 32.67 0.50 -15.06
C SER A 31 31.99 1.71 -14.44
N TYR A 32 30.73 1.94 -14.78
CA TYR A 32 29.93 2.96 -14.11
C TYR A 32 29.83 2.65 -12.61
N PRO A 33 29.80 3.70 -11.76
CA PRO A 33 29.61 3.50 -10.33
C PRO A 33 28.30 2.75 -10.07
N LYS A 34 28.35 1.82 -9.12
CA LYS A 34 27.18 1.12 -8.57
C LYS A 34 26.78 1.82 -7.28
N ALA A 35 25.56 2.34 -7.23
CA ALA A 35 24.99 2.99 -6.06
C ALA A 35 23.57 2.46 -5.80
N SER A 36 23.10 2.63 -4.56
CA SER A 36 21.72 2.34 -4.18
C SER A 36 20.88 3.62 -4.27
N VAL A 37 19.58 3.48 -4.54
CA VAL A 37 18.60 4.57 -4.55
C VAL A 37 17.50 4.20 -3.58
N ARG A 38 17.12 5.13 -2.71
CA ARG A 38 15.92 5.06 -1.88
C ARG A 38 15.05 6.30 -2.15
N VAL A 39 13.78 6.08 -2.47
CA VAL A 39 12.81 7.12 -2.80
C VAL A 39 11.80 7.26 -1.68
N GLU A 40 11.79 8.40 -1.00
CA GLU A 40 10.96 8.68 0.17
C GLU A 40 9.75 9.55 -0.18
N GLY A 41 8.55 9.03 0.08
CA GLY A 41 7.29 9.73 -0.10
C GLY A 41 6.79 10.43 1.17
N LEU A 42 5.48 10.70 1.21
CA LEU A 42 4.82 11.41 2.31
C LEU A 42 4.73 10.59 3.60
N SER A 43 4.61 9.26 3.48
CA SER A 43 4.37 8.35 4.61
C SER A 43 5.14 7.03 4.53
N GLY A 44 6.13 6.93 3.63
CA GLY A 44 6.93 5.72 3.46
C GLY A 44 7.82 5.75 2.22
N THR A 45 8.70 4.76 2.13
CA THR A 45 9.56 4.50 0.97
C THR A 45 8.71 4.01 -0.21
N ILE A 46 8.83 4.67 -1.36
CA ILE A 46 8.14 4.36 -2.63
C ILE A 46 8.91 3.33 -3.44
N ALA A 47 10.23 3.45 -3.47
CA ALA A 47 11.10 2.57 -4.24
C ALA A 47 12.47 2.48 -3.59
N GLU A 48 13.06 1.29 -3.70
CA GLU A 48 14.46 1.07 -3.34
C GLU A 48 15.11 0.16 -4.39
N GLY A 49 16.41 0.31 -4.58
CA GLY A 49 17.18 -0.65 -5.36
C GLY A 49 18.57 -0.18 -5.75
N ASP A 50 19.32 -1.14 -6.29
CA ASP A 50 20.67 -0.92 -6.79
C ASP A 50 20.70 -0.78 -8.31
N ALA A 51 21.51 0.14 -8.82
CA ALA A 51 21.86 0.20 -10.23
C ALA A 51 23.30 0.71 -10.45
N SER A 52 23.83 0.44 -11.64
CA SER A 52 25.06 1.06 -12.13
C SER A 52 24.74 2.10 -13.19
N GLY A 53 25.30 3.30 -13.10
CA GLY A 53 24.97 4.39 -14.01
C GLY A 53 25.97 5.54 -14.03
N LYS A 54 25.89 6.35 -15.08
CA LYS A 54 26.86 7.43 -15.36
C LYS A 54 26.79 8.60 -14.38
N ASN A 55 25.63 8.80 -13.76
CA ASN A 55 25.34 9.87 -12.79
C ASN A 55 24.15 9.44 -11.91
N ALA A 56 23.84 10.21 -10.88
CA ALA A 56 22.75 9.89 -9.95
C ALA A 56 21.38 9.79 -10.65
N LEU A 57 21.13 10.60 -11.69
CA LEU A 57 19.87 10.53 -12.43
C LEU A 57 19.72 9.21 -13.18
N ASP A 58 20.75 8.76 -13.90
CA ASP A 58 20.73 7.48 -14.64
C ASP A 58 20.54 6.28 -13.71
N ILE A 59 21.12 6.33 -12.50
CA ILE A 59 20.92 5.28 -11.49
C ILE A 59 19.47 5.32 -10.97
N PHE A 60 18.95 6.51 -10.66
CA PHE A 60 17.54 6.70 -10.28
C PHE A 60 16.59 6.20 -11.36
N GLU A 61 16.73 6.65 -12.62
CA GLU A 61 15.90 6.23 -13.76
C GLU A 61 15.86 4.70 -13.86
N LYS A 62 17.03 4.03 -13.80
CA LYS A 62 17.10 2.56 -13.83
C LYS A 62 16.37 1.89 -12.67
N VAL A 63 16.48 2.43 -11.46
CA VAL A 63 15.77 1.89 -10.29
C VAL A 63 14.26 2.11 -10.44
N MET A 64 13.83 3.27 -10.90
CA MET A 64 12.41 3.57 -11.11
C MET A 64 11.79 2.74 -12.23
N ASP A 65 12.50 2.58 -13.35
CA ASP A 65 12.09 1.75 -14.48
C ASP A 65 12.00 0.27 -14.08
N LYS A 66 13.02 -0.24 -13.38
CA LYS A 66 13.02 -1.61 -12.84
C LYS A 66 11.82 -1.82 -11.91
N ASN A 67 11.53 -0.84 -11.07
CA ASN A 67 10.40 -0.84 -10.14
C ASN A 67 9.10 -0.33 -10.77
N LYS A 68 9.03 -0.12 -12.09
CA LYS A 68 7.83 0.36 -12.81
C LYS A 68 7.09 1.53 -12.11
N ILE A 69 7.83 2.44 -11.48
CA ILE A 69 7.25 3.60 -10.79
C ILE A 69 7.24 4.77 -11.79
N PRO A 70 6.07 5.40 -12.05
CA PRO A 70 6.03 6.54 -12.95
C PRO A 70 6.73 7.73 -12.31
N TYR A 71 7.52 8.45 -13.10
CA TYR A 71 8.14 9.70 -12.71
C TYR A 71 8.13 10.68 -13.87
N GLY A 72 8.15 11.97 -13.56
CA GLY A 72 8.17 13.06 -14.53
C GLY A 72 9.38 13.96 -14.33
N GLU A 73 10.03 14.35 -15.41
CA GLU A 73 11.22 15.22 -15.41
C GLU A 73 10.95 16.51 -16.17
N ASP A 74 11.64 17.59 -15.80
CA ASP A 74 11.69 18.77 -16.65
C ASP A 74 12.41 18.48 -17.98
N SER A 75 12.22 19.36 -18.98
CA SER A 75 12.76 19.12 -20.33
C SER A 75 14.29 19.08 -20.40
N LEU A 76 14.96 19.62 -19.37
CA LEU A 76 16.42 19.66 -19.27
C LEU A 76 16.98 18.52 -18.41
N LYS A 77 16.12 17.66 -17.85
CA LYS A 77 16.48 16.61 -16.90
C LYS A 77 17.29 17.12 -15.71
N THR A 78 17.01 18.35 -15.30
CA THR A 78 17.63 19.01 -14.13
C THR A 78 16.80 18.83 -12.87
N TYR A 79 15.52 18.50 -13.02
CA TYR A 79 14.59 18.40 -11.90
C TYR A 79 13.55 17.30 -12.11
N ILE A 80 13.30 16.51 -11.05
CA ILE A 80 12.21 15.55 -10.99
C ILE A 80 10.94 16.30 -10.55
N LYS A 81 9.92 16.36 -11.40
CA LYS A 81 8.65 17.05 -11.15
C LYS A 81 7.61 16.18 -10.48
N SER A 82 7.66 14.87 -10.67
CA SER A 82 6.72 13.96 -10.05
C SER A 82 7.29 12.55 -9.91
N ILE A 83 6.86 11.84 -8.87
CA ILE A 83 7.08 10.41 -8.69
C ILE A 83 5.81 9.82 -8.08
N ASP A 84 5.36 8.67 -8.60
CA ASP A 84 4.19 7.93 -8.12
C ASP A 84 2.94 8.82 -7.93
N ASN A 85 2.67 9.67 -8.92
CA ASN A 85 1.58 10.64 -8.95
C ASN A 85 1.63 11.76 -7.89
N ILE A 86 2.73 11.89 -7.15
CA ILE A 86 2.99 13.03 -6.27
C ILE A 86 3.82 14.04 -7.06
N SER A 87 3.22 15.19 -7.36
CA SER A 87 3.83 16.27 -8.14
C SER A 87 4.32 17.41 -7.25
N SER A 88 5.38 18.09 -7.68
CA SER A 88 5.81 19.33 -7.04
C SER A 88 4.67 20.34 -7.04
N GLY A 89 4.41 20.94 -5.88
CA GLY A 89 3.28 21.85 -5.66
C GLY A 89 2.07 21.22 -4.97
N ASP A 90 1.94 19.89 -4.93
CA ASP A 90 0.73 19.21 -4.43
C ASP A 90 0.42 19.51 -2.96
N TYR A 91 1.43 19.85 -2.16
CA TYR A 91 1.32 20.12 -0.72
C TYR A 91 1.80 21.53 -0.34
N GLY A 92 1.80 22.45 -1.30
CA GLY A 92 2.23 23.84 -1.14
C GLY A 92 3.23 24.26 -2.22
N GLU A 93 3.36 25.57 -2.46
CA GLU A 93 4.19 26.11 -3.55
C GLU A 93 5.67 25.70 -3.47
N MET A 94 6.17 25.42 -2.28
CA MET A 94 7.54 24.99 -2.00
C MET A 94 7.69 23.47 -1.84
N SER A 95 6.62 22.71 -2.02
CA SER A 95 6.66 21.25 -1.98
C SER A 95 7.19 20.66 -3.28
N GLY A 96 8.07 19.66 -3.19
CA GLY A 96 8.64 19.03 -4.37
C GLY A 96 9.66 17.93 -4.08
N TRP A 97 10.20 17.36 -5.15
CA TRP A 97 11.22 16.32 -5.10
C TRP A 97 12.62 16.93 -4.98
N MET A 98 13.39 16.43 -4.03
CA MET A 98 14.76 16.84 -3.74
C MET A 98 15.63 15.59 -3.60
N TYR A 99 16.95 15.75 -3.54
CA TYR A 99 17.85 14.63 -3.29
C TYR A 99 19.07 15.02 -2.45
N TYR A 100 19.61 14.03 -1.77
CA TYR A 100 20.94 14.07 -1.15
C TYR A 100 21.59 12.70 -1.30
N VAL A 101 22.87 12.62 -0.97
CA VAL A 101 23.67 11.40 -1.10
C VAL A 101 24.25 11.06 0.25
N LYS A 102 24.29 9.78 0.58
CA LYS A 102 24.92 9.25 1.79
C LYS A 102 26.11 8.39 1.36
N ASP A 103 27.27 8.66 1.93
CA ASP A 103 28.34 7.67 2.03
C ASP A 103 28.23 6.96 3.40
N GLN A 104 29.11 6.00 3.69
CA GLN A 104 29.06 5.26 4.98
C GLN A 104 29.17 6.17 6.22
N ASN A 105 29.85 7.31 6.11
CA ASN A 105 30.23 8.19 7.22
C ASN A 105 29.59 9.59 7.15
N ASN A 106 29.14 10.05 5.98
CA ASN A 106 28.69 11.42 5.76
C ASN A 106 27.41 11.51 4.94
N VAL A 107 26.69 12.61 5.16
CA VAL A 107 25.59 13.07 4.30
C VAL A 107 26.10 14.22 3.44
N ILE A 108 25.94 14.07 2.13
CA ILE A 108 26.40 14.99 1.08
C ILE A 108 25.16 15.61 0.45
N ILE A 109 25.11 16.95 0.39
CA ILE A 109 24.04 17.70 -0.28
C ILE A 109 24.63 18.38 -1.51
N PRO A 110 24.53 17.76 -2.71
CA PRO A 110 25.16 18.31 -3.90
C PRO A 110 24.53 19.64 -4.32
N MET A 111 25.34 20.62 -4.69
CA MET A 111 24.87 21.91 -5.26
C MET A 111 24.63 21.82 -6.77
N VAL A 112 24.36 20.62 -7.29
CA VAL A 112 24.15 20.32 -8.71
C VAL A 112 22.95 19.40 -8.87
N GLY A 113 22.36 19.35 -10.07
CA GLY A 113 21.29 18.39 -10.37
C GLY A 113 21.80 16.94 -10.41
N MET A 114 20.89 15.98 -10.25
CA MET A 114 21.21 14.54 -10.31
C MET A 114 21.85 14.13 -11.65
N ASN A 115 21.56 14.85 -12.73
CA ASN A 115 22.14 14.64 -14.06
C ASN A 115 23.64 15.02 -14.14
N GLN A 116 24.17 15.73 -13.14
CA GLN A 116 25.56 16.18 -13.08
C GLN A 116 26.36 15.52 -11.95
N TYR A 117 25.68 15.01 -10.91
CA TYR A 117 26.36 14.35 -9.80
C TYR A 117 26.77 12.91 -10.18
N ILE A 118 28.05 12.58 -10.02
CA ILE A 118 28.59 11.23 -10.24
C ILE A 118 28.86 10.60 -8.87
N PRO A 119 28.10 9.57 -8.46
CA PRO A 119 28.31 8.91 -7.17
C PRO A 119 29.55 8.02 -7.18
N GLU A 120 30.08 7.72 -6.00
CA GLU A 120 31.08 6.69 -5.78
C GLU A 120 30.42 5.29 -5.64
N ASN A 121 31.23 4.23 -5.74
CA ASN A 121 30.73 2.87 -5.55
C ASN A 121 30.28 2.66 -4.10
N GLY A 122 29.02 2.26 -3.91
CA GLY A 122 28.43 2.01 -2.60
C GLY A 122 27.73 3.23 -1.99
N ASP A 123 27.72 4.38 -2.67
CA ASP A 123 26.91 5.52 -2.27
C ASP A 123 25.42 5.16 -2.28
N MET A 124 24.65 5.86 -1.45
CA MET A 124 23.21 5.80 -1.42
C MET A 124 22.62 7.16 -1.80
N ILE A 125 21.83 7.19 -2.88
CA ILE A 125 21.11 8.35 -3.36
C ILE A 125 19.73 8.35 -2.72
N ILE A 126 19.44 9.34 -1.88
CA ILE A 126 18.12 9.54 -1.29
C ILE A 126 17.37 10.59 -2.11
N VAL A 127 16.29 10.18 -2.77
CA VAL A 127 15.34 11.09 -3.43
C VAL A 127 14.11 11.19 -2.54
N TYR A 128 13.64 12.38 -2.21
CA TYR A 128 12.55 12.53 -1.25
C TYR A 128 11.58 13.64 -1.63
N PHE A 129 10.31 13.47 -1.28
CA PHE A 129 9.31 14.52 -1.35
C PHE A 129 9.26 15.29 -0.04
N GLY A 130 9.33 16.62 -0.12
CA GLY A 130 9.29 17.47 1.06
C GLY A 130 8.96 18.91 0.71
N ASP A 131 8.84 19.73 1.74
CA ASP A 131 8.75 21.18 1.62
C ASP A 131 10.16 21.77 1.75
N PHE A 132 10.60 22.52 0.75
CA PHE A 132 11.96 23.06 0.67
C PHE A 132 12.34 23.96 1.88
N MET A 133 11.35 24.57 2.53
CA MET A 133 11.57 25.50 3.65
C MET A 133 11.52 24.81 5.01
N SER A 134 10.93 23.62 5.13
CA SER A 134 10.59 23.02 6.42
C SER A 134 10.95 21.54 6.58
N THR A 135 11.13 20.78 5.50
CA THR A 135 11.57 19.38 5.59
C THR A 135 13.08 19.34 5.84
N SER A 136 13.46 18.86 7.03
CA SER A 136 14.87 18.74 7.45
C SER A 136 15.51 17.46 6.92
N ILE A 137 16.83 17.48 6.68
CA ILE A 137 17.64 16.28 6.40
C ILE A 137 18.47 15.97 7.65
N LEU A 138 18.42 14.74 8.16
CA LEU A 138 19.34 14.37 9.23
C LEU A 138 20.77 14.28 8.67
N ASN A 139 21.72 15.02 9.25
CA ASN A 139 23.15 14.85 8.91
C ASN A 139 24.10 14.94 10.09
N LYS A 140 23.58 15.10 11.32
CA LYS A 140 24.40 15.15 12.52
C LYS A 140 23.64 14.61 13.73
N ILE A 141 24.16 13.53 14.30
CA ILE A 141 23.76 13.02 15.61
C ILE A 141 24.91 13.24 16.59
N THR A 142 24.63 13.80 17.76
CA THR A 142 25.62 13.96 18.83
C THR A 142 25.16 13.29 20.12
N PHE A 143 26.11 12.76 20.89
CA PHE A 143 25.87 12.04 22.13
C PHE A 143 26.30 12.87 23.34
N ASN A 144 25.53 12.82 24.43
CA ASN A 144 25.88 13.40 25.71
C ASN A 144 25.61 12.41 26.86
N PRO A 145 26.63 11.92 27.58
CA PRO A 145 28.06 12.23 27.45
C PRO A 145 28.64 11.84 26.08
N ASN A 146 29.77 12.47 25.71
CA ASN A 146 30.41 12.23 24.41
C ASN A 146 30.90 10.78 24.25
N VAL A 147 31.33 10.15 25.35
CA VAL A 147 31.58 8.71 25.41
C VAL A 147 30.38 8.09 26.13
N VAL A 148 29.63 7.25 25.42
CA VAL A 148 28.49 6.52 25.99
C VAL A 148 29.01 5.23 26.60
N LYS A 149 28.58 4.94 27.82
CA LYS A 149 28.87 3.69 28.51
C LYS A 149 27.64 2.82 28.53
N GLU A 150 27.87 1.52 28.44
CA GLU A 150 26.79 0.54 28.48
C GLU A 150 25.96 0.67 29.76
N ASN A 151 24.65 0.53 29.62
CA ASN A 151 23.65 0.63 30.67
C ASN A 151 23.64 1.97 31.45
N GLU A 152 24.37 2.99 30.98
CA GLU A 152 24.29 4.35 31.50
C GLU A 152 23.37 5.20 30.61
N GLN A 153 22.56 6.05 31.24
CA GLN A 153 21.69 6.99 30.52
C GLN A 153 22.53 7.98 29.70
N PHE A 154 22.09 8.27 28.48
CA PHE A 154 22.69 9.27 27.62
C PHE A 154 21.62 10.01 26.81
N LYS A 155 21.99 11.16 26.26
CA LYS A 155 21.14 11.91 25.34
C LYS A 155 21.69 11.82 23.93
N MET A 156 20.78 11.70 22.97
CA MET A 156 21.08 11.88 21.56
C MET A 156 20.44 13.18 21.09
N LYS A 157 21.18 13.97 20.32
CA LYS A 157 20.67 15.18 19.68
C LYS A 157 20.74 15.03 18.17
N PHE A 158 19.60 15.18 17.51
CA PHE A 158 19.42 15.09 16.08
C PHE A 158 19.36 16.49 15.49
N ASN A 159 20.29 16.80 14.58
CA ASN A 159 20.35 18.10 13.93
C ASN A 159 20.45 17.96 12.41
N TYR A 160 19.93 18.97 11.74
CA TYR A 160 20.32 19.30 10.38
C TYR A 160 21.33 20.45 10.41
N SER A 161 22.51 20.20 9.87
CA SER A 161 23.63 21.15 9.84
C SER A 161 23.83 21.68 8.43
N HIS A 162 23.87 23.00 8.26
CA HIS A 162 24.12 23.62 6.95
C HIS A 162 25.07 24.81 7.08
N PHE A 163 25.76 25.15 5.99
CA PHE A 163 26.63 26.32 5.97
C PHE A 163 25.80 27.59 5.75
N ASP A 164 25.83 28.52 6.72
CA ASP A 164 25.25 29.85 6.57
C ASP A 164 26.31 30.77 5.96
N TYR A 165 26.09 31.16 4.70
CA TYR A 165 26.98 32.04 3.95
C TYR A 165 26.97 33.49 4.45
N MET A 166 25.92 33.94 5.12
CA MET A 166 25.84 35.27 5.73
C MET A 166 26.70 35.34 7.00
N GLN A 167 26.77 34.25 7.75
CA GLN A 167 27.53 34.14 8.99
C GLN A 167 28.90 33.46 8.81
N ASN A 168 29.20 32.95 7.60
CA ASN A 168 30.40 32.21 7.25
C ASN A 168 30.73 31.08 8.24
N LYS A 169 29.71 30.32 8.66
CA LYS A 169 29.85 29.22 9.64
C LYS A 169 28.79 28.15 9.39
N ASN A 170 29.08 26.93 9.84
CA ASN A 170 28.06 25.89 9.94
C ASN A 170 27.09 26.21 11.08
N ILE A 171 25.80 26.06 10.82
CA ILE A 171 24.71 26.18 11.78
C ILE A 171 24.08 24.82 11.94
N ASP A 172 24.03 24.35 13.20
CA ASP A 172 23.29 23.15 13.59
C ASP A 172 21.88 23.58 14.03
N THR A 173 20.86 23.15 13.29
CA THR A 173 19.45 23.36 13.65
C THR A 173 18.87 22.08 14.23
N PRO A 174 18.25 22.12 15.42
CA PRO A 174 17.62 20.93 15.99
C PRO A 174 16.42 20.43 15.19
N ILE A 175 16.29 19.12 15.06
CA ILE A 175 15.13 18.46 14.45
C ILE A 175 14.13 18.14 15.57
N ALA A 176 13.14 19.01 15.77
CA ALA A 176 12.13 18.88 16.82
C ALA A 176 10.89 18.10 16.38
N ASN A 177 10.20 17.46 17.33
CA ASN A 177 8.96 16.72 17.12
C ASN A 177 9.06 15.62 16.04
N ALA A 178 10.24 15.06 15.85
CA ALA A 178 10.46 13.92 14.99
C ALA A 178 10.36 12.62 15.79
N ARG A 179 9.77 11.60 15.20
CA ARG A 179 9.79 10.25 15.77
C ARG A 179 11.18 9.67 15.58
N VAL A 180 11.76 9.16 16.65
CA VAL A 180 13.05 8.47 16.63
C VAL A 180 12.89 7.12 17.29
N ASP A 181 13.21 6.06 16.58
CA ASP A 181 13.32 4.71 17.10
C ASP A 181 14.81 4.42 17.34
N ILE A 182 15.18 4.06 18.57
CA ILE A 182 16.51 3.56 18.94
C ILE A 182 16.34 2.12 19.39
N ASP A 183 16.89 1.17 18.63
CA ASP A 183 16.56 -0.25 18.75
C ASP A 183 15.03 -0.47 18.79
N ASN A 184 14.46 -0.80 19.95
CA ASN A 184 13.03 -1.00 20.17
C ASN A 184 12.31 0.17 20.86
N LEU A 185 13.01 1.23 21.23
CA LEU A 185 12.43 2.33 21.99
C LEU A 185 12.12 3.49 21.06
N THR A 186 10.84 3.84 21.00
CA THR A 186 10.36 5.03 20.30
C THR A 186 10.41 6.25 21.21
N TYR A 187 10.92 7.34 20.65
CA TYR A 187 11.01 8.65 21.26
C TYR A 187 10.41 9.68 20.30
N VAL A 188 10.09 10.84 20.87
CA VAL A 188 9.84 12.06 20.10
C VAL A 188 10.89 13.07 20.50
N THR A 189 11.59 13.66 19.53
CA THR A 189 12.58 14.69 19.83
C THR A 189 11.92 15.92 20.44
N ASP A 190 12.52 16.45 21.50
CA ASP A 190 12.07 17.70 22.10
C ASP A 190 12.34 18.92 21.19
N ASN A 191 11.97 20.12 21.62
CA ASN A 191 12.24 21.37 20.90
C ASN A 191 13.74 21.64 20.65
N ASN A 192 14.64 20.95 21.37
CA ASN A 192 16.08 21.02 21.18
C ASN A 192 16.62 19.86 20.34
N GLY A 193 15.74 19.08 19.69
CA GLY A 193 16.10 17.92 18.89
C GLY A 193 16.68 16.76 19.71
N GLN A 194 16.38 16.69 21.02
CA GLN A 194 16.97 15.72 21.93
C GLN A 194 15.99 14.62 22.33
N ILE A 195 16.56 13.43 22.55
CA ILE A 195 15.93 12.33 23.26
C ILE A 195 16.84 11.92 24.43
N THR A 196 16.26 11.30 25.45
CA THR A 196 17.02 10.73 26.57
C THR A 196 16.85 9.22 26.57
N VAL A 197 17.93 8.50 26.28
CA VAL A 197 17.98 7.03 26.23
C VAL A 197 18.42 6.52 27.60
N PRO A 198 17.65 5.64 28.28
CA PRO A 198 17.92 5.20 29.65
C PRO A 198 19.23 4.41 29.79
N GLY A 199 19.73 3.86 28.69
CA GLY A 199 21.01 3.15 28.58
C GLY A 199 20.88 1.94 27.65
N LEU A 200 21.95 1.63 26.92
CA LEU A 200 22.00 0.53 25.94
C LEU A 200 23.18 -0.38 26.25
N LYS A 201 23.18 -1.61 25.75
CA LYS A 201 24.28 -2.57 25.99
C LYS A 201 25.56 -2.17 25.24
N PHE A 202 26.67 -2.84 25.53
CA PHE A 202 27.83 -2.81 24.64
C PHE A 202 27.48 -3.45 23.30
N GLY A 203 27.76 -2.79 22.18
CA GLY A 203 27.47 -3.35 20.85
C GLY A 203 27.05 -2.34 19.81
N GLU A 204 26.53 -2.87 18.70
CA GLU A 204 25.89 -2.10 17.62
C GLU A 204 24.41 -1.91 17.96
N HIS A 205 23.91 -0.71 17.65
CA HIS A 205 22.56 -0.25 17.91
C HIS A 205 22.00 0.43 16.68
N THR A 206 20.70 0.34 16.46
CA THR A 206 20.04 1.01 15.33
C THR A 206 19.49 2.37 15.75
N TYR A 207 19.40 3.27 14.76
CA TYR A 207 18.52 4.41 14.85
C TYR A 207 17.69 4.51 13.57
N LYS A 208 16.45 4.97 13.71
CA LYS A 208 15.58 5.38 12.62
C LYS A 208 14.90 6.67 13.05
N ILE A 209 14.95 7.71 12.22
CA ILE A 209 14.22 8.96 12.42
C ILE A 209 13.23 9.12 11.28
N SER A 210 12.02 9.59 11.57
CA SER A 210 11.06 9.94 10.54
C SER A 210 10.22 11.14 10.97
N GLY A 211 9.80 11.90 9.96
CA GLY A 211 8.88 13.02 10.11
C GLY A 211 7.61 12.83 9.31
N TYR A 212 7.24 11.58 8.98
CA TYR A 212 6.03 11.30 8.21
C TYR A 212 4.78 11.82 8.92
N ASN A 213 3.88 12.42 8.15
CA ASN A 213 2.67 13.04 8.64
C ASN A 213 1.47 12.62 7.76
N ILE A 214 0.28 12.55 8.35
CA ILE A 214 -0.96 12.36 7.58
C ILE A 214 -1.21 13.64 6.75
N ASN A 215 -1.36 13.49 5.43
CA ASN A 215 -1.78 14.54 4.49
C ASN A 215 -0.91 15.82 4.49
N LYS A 216 0.35 15.75 4.90
CA LYS A 216 1.31 16.86 4.91
C LYS A 216 2.69 16.38 4.50
N THR A 217 3.56 17.31 4.11
CA THR A 217 4.97 16.99 3.86
C THR A 217 5.67 16.48 5.13
N PRO A 218 6.71 15.63 5.00
CA PRO A 218 7.48 15.17 6.14
C PRO A 218 8.22 16.34 6.82
N SER A 219 8.28 16.35 8.15
CA SER A 219 9.07 17.34 8.92
C SER A 219 10.58 17.08 8.85
N VAL A 220 10.95 15.80 8.70
CA VAL A 220 12.31 15.33 8.45
C VAL A 220 12.22 14.15 7.49
N VAL A 221 13.18 14.06 6.56
CA VAL A 221 13.31 12.90 5.67
C VAL A 221 13.59 11.66 6.51
N MET A 222 12.90 10.55 6.21
CA MET A 222 13.17 9.30 6.91
C MET A 222 14.62 8.89 6.70
N ASP A 223 15.31 8.64 7.80
CA ASP A 223 16.70 8.21 7.79
C ASP A 223 16.94 7.10 8.80
N LYS A 224 17.84 6.17 8.45
CA LYS A 224 18.19 5.02 9.28
C LYS A 224 19.69 4.73 9.20
N GLY A 225 20.22 4.07 10.24
CA GLY A 225 21.60 3.64 10.30
C GLY A 225 21.92 2.97 11.64
N ILE A 226 23.21 2.75 11.88
CA ILE A 226 23.69 2.12 13.12
C ILE A 226 24.70 3.01 13.86
N PHE A 227 24.88 2.76 15.15
CA PHE A 227 25.95 3.33 15.96
C PHE A 227 26.50 2.29 16.94
N LYS A 228 27.74 2.44 17.37
CA LYS A 228 28.40 1.48 18.27
C LYS A 228 28.73 2.07 19.63
N ILE A 229 28.36 1.37 20.69
CA ILE A 229 28.79 1.62 22.06
C ILE A 229 29.94 0.66 22.39
N ASP A 230 31.12 1.22 22.68
CA ASP A 230 32.32 0.46 23.05
C ASP A 230 32.91 0.82 24.42
N ASN A 231 32.22 1.67 25.18
CA ASN A 231 32.60 2.23 26.49
C ASN A 231 33.85 3.14 26.51
N VAL A 232 34.57 3.29 25.39
CA VAL A 232 35.89 3.93 25.34
C VAL A 232 35.88 5.14 24.42
N ASN A 233 35.27 5.03 23.25
CA ASN A 233 35.23 6.05 22.21
C ASN A 233 33.84 6.66 22.10
N PRO A 234 33.72 7.87 21.52
CA PRO A 234 32.43 8.38 21.10
C PRO A 234 31.77 7.43 20.10
N PRO A 235 30.44 7.22 20.18
CA PRO A 235 29.76 6.34 19.24
C PRO A 235 30.01 6.76 17.79
N ILE A 236 30.45 5.81 16.98
CA ILE A 236 30.70 6.01 15.54
C ILE A 236 29.40 5.67 14.81
N LEU A 237 28.89 6.62 14.04
CA LEU A 237 27.73 6.43 13.18
C LEU A 237 28.15 5.74 11.88
N ASN A 238 27.35 4.78 11.44
CA ASN A 238 27.34 4.29 10.08
C ASN A 238 25.97 4.59 9.50
N HIS A 239 25.94 5.46 8.51
CA HIS A 239 24.72 5.93 7.87
C HIS A 239 24.19 4.94 6.81
N SER A 240 24.84 3.79 6.60
CA SER A 240 24.43 2.82 5.61
C SER A 240 23.14 2.09 6.01
N ASP A 241 22.16 2.12 5.11
CA ASP A 241 20.96 1.30 5.22
C ASP A 241 21.27 -0.20 5.22
N SER A 242 22.26 -0.66 4.44
CA SER A 242 22.60 -2.08 4.42
C SER A 242 23.12 -2.56 5.77
N ALA A 243 23.82 -1.70 6.52
CA ALA A 243 24.24 -2.03 7.88
C ALA A 243 23.05 -2.14 8.85
N TYR A 244 21.99 -1.34 8.62
CA TYR A 244 20.73 -1.48 9.33
C TYR A 244 20.02 -2.80 8.98
N ASP A 245 19.91 -3.11 7.69
CA ASP A 245 19.16 -4.26 7.19
C ASP A 245 19.87 -5.60 7.46
N ASP A 246 21.21 -5.60 7.57
CA ASP A 246 22.00 -6.79 7.89
C ASP A 246 21.65 -7.43 9.24
N LEU A 247 21.16 -6.64 10.21
CA LEU A 247 20.64 -7.16 11.49
C LEU A 247 19.47 -8.15 11.28
N TYR A 248 18.68 -7.92 10.23
CA TYR A 248 17.51 -8.73 9.87
C TYR A 248 17.78 -9.71 8.72
N ASN A 249 19.04 -9.90 8.33
CA ASN A 249 19.46 -10.80 7.25
C ASN A 249 20.04 -12.15 7.75
N SER A 250 19.67 -12.52 8.99
CA SER A 250 20.20 -13.70 9.69
C SER A 250 19.51 -15.00 9.29
N ASN A 251 20.26 -16.11 9.27
CA ASN A 251 19.71 -17.44 8.97
C ASN A 251 18.87 -17.96 10.15
N ASN A 252 17.56 -17.76 10.07
CA ASN A 252 16.56 -18.18 11.06
C ASN A 252 16.14 -19.65 10.88
N ASN A 253 16.51 -20.35 9.81
CA ASN A 253 16.26 -21.80 9.69
C ASN A 253 16.91 -22.64 10.81
N LYS A 254 17.84 -22.05 11.58
CA LYS A 254 18.45 -22.68 12.76
C LYS A 254 17.55 -22.69 13.99
N GLU A 255 16.49 -21.88 14.02
CA GLU A 255 15.61 -21.76 15.18
C GLU A 255 14.83 -23.07 15.41
N ILE A 256 14.85 -23.54 16.66
CA ILE A 256 14.22 -24.82 17.04
C ILE A 256 12.72 -24.60 17.23
N LYS A 257 11.92 -25.15 16.31
CA LYS A 257 10.46 -25.06 16.30
C LYS A 257 9.80 -26.06 17.25
N ASN A 258 9.78 -25.77 18.54
CA ASN A 258 9.05 -26.57 19.54
C ASN A 258 7.81 -25.84 20.08
N MET A 259 6.76 -25.80 19.25
CA MET A 259 5.54 -25.02 19.52
C MET A 259 4.87 -25.33 20.86
N ASP A 260 4.83 -26.59 21.30
CA ASP A 260 4.22 -26.95 22.59
C ASP A 260 5.06 -26.43 23.77
N SER A 261 6.39 -26.48 23.65
CA SER A 261 7.27 -25.91 24.67
C SER A 261 7.17 -24.38 24.69
N GLU A 262 7.11 -23.73 23.53
CA GLU A 262 6.99 -22.27 23.46
C GLU A 262 5.68 -21.82 24.10
N ILE A 263 4.54 -22.39 23.70
CA ILE A 263 3.24 -22.06 24.31
C ILE A 263 3.27 -22.23 25.82
N LYS A 264 3.80 -23.35 26.32
CA LYS A 264 3.87 -23.63 27.76
C LYS A 264 4.70 -22.59 28.51
N ASN A 265 5.86 -22.24 27.99
CA ASN A 265 6.77 -21.30 28.65
C ASN A 265 6.20 -19.88 28.61
N THR A 266 5.76 -19.44 27.43
CA THR A 266 5.20 -18.11 27.21
C THR A 266 3.91 -17.90 27.97
N SER A 267 2.97 -18.87 27.94
CA SER A 267 1.73 -18.78 28.73
C SER A 267 2.01 -18.79 30.23
N GLY A 268 3.02 -19.55 30.69
CA GLY A 268 3.42 -19.59 32.09
C GLY A 268 4.02 -18.26 32.58
N TYR A 269 4.66 -17.49 31.71
CA TYR A 269 5.07 -16.11 31.99
C TYR A 269 3.86 -15.17 32.04
N ILE A 270 3.00 -15.21 31.01
CA ILE A 270 1.84 -14.32 30.89
C ILE A 270 0.87 -14.51 32.05
N GLU A 271 0.58 -15.75 32.47
CA GLU A 271 -0.33 -16.05 33.59
C GLU A 271 0.15 -15.44 34.92
N LYS A 272 1.47 -15.30 35.12
CA LYS A 272 2.05 -14.78 36.37
C LYS A 272 2.11 -13.25 36.42
N ASN A 273 2.26 -12.57 35.29
CA ASN A 273 2.52 -11.13 35.27
C ASN A 273 1.29 -10.31 34.84
N GLN A 274 0.45 -10.80 33.92
CA GLN A 274 -0.84 -10.22 33.48
C GLN A 274 -0.89 -8.68 33.42
N GLU A 275 0.15 -8.04 32.87
CA GLU A 275 0.33 -6.57 32.88
C GLU A 275 -0.67 -5.81 31.99
N SER A 276 -1.44 -6.51 31.15
CA SER A 276 -2.43 -5.94 30.24
C SER A 276 -3.71 -6.78 30.17
N PRO A 277 -4.90 -6.15 30.14
CA PRO A 277 -6.18 -6.86 29.97
C PRO A 277 -6.25 -7.74 28.72
N TRP A 278 -5.47 -7.42 27.69
CA TRP A 278 -5.34 -8.21 26.47
C TRP A 278 -4.96 -9.68 26.73
N ALA A 279 -4.13 -9.93 27.76
CA ALA A 279 -3.72 -11.27 28.15
C ALA A 279 -4.90 -12.18 28.53
N ALA A 280 -6.03 -11.61 28.97
CA ALA A 280 -7.21 -12.38 29.36
C ALA A 280 -7.74 -13.26 28.22
N ILE A 281 -7.64 -12.81 26.96
CA ILE A 281 -8.10 -13.57 25.79
C ILE A 281 -7.24 -14.81 25.60
N SER A 282 -5.91 -14.65 25.57
CA SER A 282 -4.94 -15.74 25.43
C SER A 282 -5.03 -16.75 26.58
N LEU A 283 -5.19 -16.27 27.81
CA LEU A 283 -5.36 -17.11 28.99
C LEU A 283 -6.70 -17.87 28.97
N ASN A 284 -7.80 -17.22 28.55
CA ASN A 284 -9.09 -17.88 28.37
C ASN A 284 -9.01 -19.03 27.35
N LYS A 285 -8.35 -18.80 26.21
CA LYS A 285 -8.14 -19.80 25.15
C LYS A 285 -7.36 -21.03 25.64
N LEU A 286 -6.47 -20.84 26.60
CA LEU A 286 -5.67 -21.90 27.21
C LEU A 286 -6.32 -22.50 28.47
N GLY A 287 -7.44 -21.94 28.94
CA GLY A 287 -8.09 -22.36 30.19
C GLY A 287 -7.25 -22.05 31.43
N LEU A 288 -6.44 -21.00 31.38
CA LEU A 288 -5.55 -20.56 32.46
C LEU A 288 -6.22 -19.50 33.35
N ASN A 289 -5.63 -19.23 34.51
CA ASN A 289 -6.20 -18.28 35.47
C ASN A 289 -6.06 -16.84 34.98
N ILE A 290 -7.18 -16.10 34.98
CA ILE A 290 -7.22 -14.68 34.63
C ILE A 290 -7.33 -13.87 35.92
N ASP A 291 -6.39 -12.95 36.15
CA ASP A 291 -6.52 -11.94 37.20
C ASP A 291 -7.61 -10.95 36.80
N LYS A 292 -8.59 -10.77 37.68
CA LYS A 292 -9.77 -9.92 37.48
C LYS A 292 -9.61 -8.54 38.10
N SER A 293 -8.48 -8.26 38.75
CA SER A 293 -8.19 -7.00 39.45
C SER A 293 -8.37 -5.78 38.56
N PHE A 294 -7.95 -5.84 37.29
CA PHE A 294 -8.08 -4.76 36.29
C PHE A 294 -9.54 -4.31 36.08
N LEU A 295 -10.53 -5.20 36.30
CA LEU A 295 -11.95 -4.85 36.18
C LEU A 295 -12.40 -3.86 37.24
N ASN A 296 -11.75 -3.82 38.41
CA ASN A 296 -12.10 -2.85 39.45
C ASN A 296 -11.78 -1.41 39.04
N GLU A 297 -10.68 -1.20 38.32
CA GLU A 297 -10.29 0.14 37.85
C GLU A 297 -11.28 0.65 36.80
N TYR A 298 -11.60 -0.18 35.79
CA TYR A 298 -12.64 0.15 34.81
C TYR A 298 -14.01 0.35 35.45
N ALA A 299 -14.40 -0.52 36.40
CA ALA A 299 -15.67 -0.42 37.09
C ALA A 299 -15.80 0.88 37.89
N LYS A 300 -14.73 1.28 38.58
CA LYS A 300 -14.65 2.53 39.32
C LYS A 300 -14.79 3.73 38.37
N ASP A 301 -13.97 3.76 37.32
CA ASP A 301 -13.95 4.88 36.38
C ASP A 301 -15.29 5.05 35.64
N ILE A 302 -15.87 3.98 35.11
CA ILE A 302 -17.17 4.03 34.42
C ILE A 302 -18.29 4.47 35.38
N LYS A 303 -18.23 4.07 36.65
CA LYS A 303 -19.23 4.50 37.63
C LYS A 303 -19.13 6.00 37.97
N GLU A 304 -17.91 6.55 37.94
CA GLU A 304 -17.64 7.97 38.23
C GLU A 304 -17.87 8.87 37.00
N ASN A 305 -17.47 8.41 35.81
CA ASN A 305 -17.34 9.23 34.60
C ASN A 305 -18.21 8.76 33.43
N GLY A 306 -18.80 7.56 33.49
CA GLY A 306 -19.56 6.95 32.39
C GLY A 306 -18.67 6.37 31.28
N THR A 307 -19.28 6.04 30.14
CA THR A 307 -18.63 5.37 29.00
C THR A 307 -18.35 6.26 27.80
N ALA A 308 -18.93 7.47 27.77
CA ALA A 308 -18.95 8.32 26.58
C ALA A 308 -17.55 8.81 26.15
N ASP A 309 -16.66 9.05 27.11
CA ASP A 309 -15.31 9.58 26.85
C ASP A 309 -14.29 8.47 26.53
N TYR A 310 -14.68 7.19 26.61
CA TYR A 310 -13.80 6.08 26.21
C TYR A 310 -13.60 6.08 24.69
N SER A 311 -12.36 5.89 24.25
CA SER A 311 -12.07 5.63 22.84
C SER A 311 -12.68 4.30 22.38
N ASN A 312 -12.84 4.13 21.05
CA ASN A 312 -13.36 2.89 20.46
C ASN A 312 -12.50 1.69 20.89
N THR A 313 -11.18 1.81 20.74
CA THR A 313 -10.22 0.76 21.10
C THR A 313 -10.24 0.42 22.60
N GLU A 314 -10.45 1.39 23.49
CA GLU A 314 -10.57 1.10 24.92
C GLU A 314 -11.84 0.31 25.25
N LEU A 315 -12.97 0.65 24.63
CA LEU A 315 -14.20 -0.13 24.77
C LEU A 315 -14.04 -1.54 24.20
N GLU A 316 -13.44 -1.69 23.02
CA GLU A 316 -13.19 -3.00 22.40
C GLU A 316 -12.32 -3.89 23.28
N LYS A 317 -11.20 -3.35 23.79
CA LYS A 317 -10.32 -4.03 24.74
C LYS A 317 -11.05 -4.43 26.01
N LEU A 318 -11.83 -3.52 26.60
CA LEU A 318 -12.60 -3.81 27.81
C LEU A 318 -13.64 -4.90 27.55
N ILE A 319 -14.42 -4.82 26.47
CA ILE A 319 -15.46 -5.80 26.14
C ILE A 319 -14.84 -7.20 25.94
N LEU A 320 -13.75 -7.29 25.17
CA LEU A 320 -13.06 -8.55 24.91
C LEU A 320 -12.49 -9.17 26.19
N SER A 321 -11.77 -8.37 26.99
CA SER A 321 -11.14 -8.84 28.23
C SER A 321 -12.15 -9.18 29.33
N LEU A 322 -13.23 -8.39 29.48
CA LEU A 322 -14.34 -8.65 30.40
C LEU A 322 -15.05 -9.97 30.06
N THR A 323 -15.31 -10.19 28.76
CA THR A 323 -15.92 -11.44 28.26
C THR A 323 -14.99 -12.63 28.51
N ALA A 324 -13.69 -12.48 28.26
CA ALA A 324 -12.70 -13.51 28.51
C ALA A 324 -12.58 -13.86 30.01
N ALA A 325 -12.72 -12.86 30.89
CA ALA A 325 -12.78 -13.02 32.34
C ALA A 325 -14.10 -13.65 32.85
N GLY A 326 -15.06 -13.87 31.96
CA GLY A 326 -16.31 -14.57 32.22
C GLY A 326 -17.45 -13.68 32.72
N TYR A 327 -17.44 -12.38 32.39
CA TYR A 327 -18.51 -11.44 32.75
C TYR A 327 -19.16 -10.82 31.51
N SER A 328 -20.43 -10.43 31.66
CA SER A 328 -21.23 -9.89 30.57
C SER A 328 -20.87 -8.42 30.30
N PRO A 329 -20.59 -8.05 29.03
CA PRO A 329 -20.45 -6.64 28.61
C PRO A 329 -21.80 -5.95 28.39
N TYR A 330 -22.94 -6.65 28.54
CA TYR A 330 -24.27 -6.06 28.41
C TYR A 330 -24.72 -5.31 29.66
N ASP A 331 -24.07 -5.55 30.79
CA ASP A 331 -24.22 -4.80 32.04
C ASP A 331 -22.89 -4.85 32.80
N PHE A 332 -22.12 -3.77 32.67
CA PHE A 332 -20.92 -3.52 33.45
C PHE A 332 -21.15 -2.22 34.22
N THR A 333 -21.28 -2.35 35.55
CA THR A 333 -21.61 -1.24 36.47
C THR A 333 -22.86 -0.43 36.10
N GLY A 334 -23.85 -1.05 35.45
CA GLY A 334 -25.08 -0.39 34.99
C GLY A 334 -25.02 0.14 33.56
N HIS A 335 -23.91 -0.09 32.83
CA HIS A 335 -23.71 0.34 31.45
C HIS A 335 -23.67 -0.86 30.50
N ASN A 336 -24.33 -0.72 29.35
CA ASN A 336 -24.27 -1.71 28.27
C ASN A 336 -23.18 -1.33 27.28
N LEU A 337 -22.00 -1.93 27.43
CA LEU A 337 -20.81 -1.61 26.63
C LEU A 337 -20.98 -2.01 25.16
N ILE A 338 -21.74 -3.08 24.88
CA ILE A 338 -22.06 -3.50 23.50
C ILE A 338 -22.89 -2.43 22.79
N SER A 339 -23.91 -1.90 23.46
CA SER A 339 -24.75 -0.84 22.91
C SER A 339 -24.01 0.50 22.81
N GLU A 340 -23.09 0.77 23.73
CA GLU A 340 -22.22 1.96 23.66
C GLU A 340 -21.35 1.91 22.41
N LEU A 341 -20.54 0.84 22.23
CA LEU A 341 -19.62 0.73 21.10
C LEU A 341 -20.36 0.73 19.75
N PHE A 342 -21.33 -0.16 19.58
CA PHE A 342 -22.00 -0.32 18.28
C PHE A 342 -23.10 0.72 18.02
N GLY A 343 -23.43 1.54 19.02
CA GLY A 343 -24.31 2.70 18.88
C GLY A 343 -23.61 3.93 18.28
N ARG A 344 -22.29 3.91 18.13
CA ARG A 344 -21.49 5.01 17.60
C ARG A 344 -21.65 5.17 16.09
N ASN A 345 -21.02 6.20 15.54
CA ASN A 345 -20.96 6.45 14.11
C ASN A 345 -19.73 5.76 13.51
N ILE A 346 -19.94 4.88 12.53
CA ILE A 346 -18.85 4.20 11.82
C ILE A 346 -17.93 5.17 11.08
N GLY A 347 -18.40 6.37 10.72
CA GLY A 347 -17.57 7.41 10.10
C GLY A 347 -16.44 7.91 11.01
N ASP A 348 -16.54 7.69 12.32
CA ASP A 348 -15.53 8.06 13.30
C ASP A 348 -14.53 6.92 13.58
N PHE A 349 -14.75 5.73 13.00
CA PHE A 349 -13.88 4.56 13.19
C PHE A 349 -12.68 4.66 12.26
N LEU A 350 -11.48 4.49 12.83
CA LEU A 350 -10.29 4.15 12.06
C LEU A 350 -10.33 2.67 11.65
N ILE A 351 -9.45 2.26 10.73
CA ILE A 351 -9.41 0.87 10.25
C ILE A 351 -9.20 -0.14 11.40
N ASN A 352 -8.40 0.21 12.41
CA ASN A 352 -8.21 -0.65 13.58
C ASN A 352 -9.51 -0.80 14.37
N ASP A 353 -10.28 0.27 14.57
CA ASP A 353 -11.56 0.20 15.28
C ASP A 353 -12.55 -0.71 14.54
N ASP A 354 -12.58 -0.67 13.19
CA ASP A 354 -13.46 -1.59 12.45
C ASP A 354 -13.09 -3.07 12.67
N ILE A 355 -11.79 -3.34 12.67
CA ILE A 355 -11.22 -4.68 12.85
C ILE A 355 -11.50 -5.19 14.28
N PHE A 356 -11.20 -4.39 15.30
CA PHE A 356 -11.43 -4.77 16.69
C PHE A 356 -12.93 -4.82 17.04
N GLY A 357 -13.77 -3.97 16.45
CA GLY A 357 -15.22 -4.10 16.50
C GLY A 357 -15.72 -5.43 15.91
N MET A 358 -15.12 -5.91 14.82
CA MET A 358 -15.41 -7.24 14.27
C MET A 358 -14.95 -8.37 15.21
N PHE A 359 -13.81 -8.20 15.89
CA PHE A 359 -13.36 -9.14 16.93
C PHE A 359 -14.32 -9.16 18.11
N VAL A 360 -14.85 -8.02 18.56
CA VAL A 360 -15.89 -7.96 19.59
C VAL A 360 -17.10 -8.79 19.17
N TYR A 361 -17.63 -8.60 17.96
CA TYR A 361 -18.75 -9.40 17.47
C TYR A 361 -18.45 -10.90 17.42
N SER A 362 -17.23 -11.28 17.04
CA SER A 362 -16.83 -12.69 16.88
C SER A 362 -16.57 -13.38 18.21
N TYR A 363 -15.95 -12.67 19.16
CA TYR A 363 -15.56 -13.23 20.45
C TYR A 363 -16.72 -13.27 21.44
N THR A 364 -17.63 -12.29 21.41
CA THR A 364 -18.79 -12.21 22.31
C THR A 364 -20.01 -12.97 21.83
N ASN A 365 -20.02 -13.39 20.55
CA ASN A 365 -21.21 -13.85 19.83
C ASN A 365 -22.41 -12.88 19.94
N ALA A 366 -22.15 -11.56 20.07
CA ALA A 366 -23.19 -10.55 20.12
C ALA A 366 -24.03 -10.59 18.83
N LYS A 367 -25.37 -10.54 18.96
CA LYS A 367 -26.25 -10.44 17.79
C LYS A 367 -26.20 -9.02 17.22
N ASP A 368 -26.32 -8.89 15.90
CA ASP A 368 -26.55 -7.61 15.23
C ASP A 368 -27.94 -7.10 15.64
N GLY A 369 -28.01 -6.44 16.80
CA GLY A 369 -29.25 -6.05 17.49
C GLY A 369 -29.96 -4.84 16.88
N GLY A 370 -29.79 -4.61 15.58
CA GLY A 370 -30.21 -3.37 14.91
C GLY A 370 -29.35 -2.15 15.25
N TYR A 371 -28.12 -2.37 15.73
CA TYR A 371 -27.15 -1.31 15.97
C TYR A 371 -26.72 -0.64 14.65
N PRO A 372 -26.43 0.67 14.66
CA PRO A 372 -25.84 1.37 13.51
C PRO A 372 -24.60 0.66 12.95
N ILE A 373 -23.69 0.24 13.84
CA ILE A 373 -22.48 -0.49 13.46
C ILE A 373 -22.75 -1.99 13.55
N SER A 374 -23.12 -2.59 12.40
CA SER A 374 -23.33 -4.04 12.28
C SER A 374 -22.10 -4.74 11.70
N ARG A 375 -22.05 -6.08 11.79
CA ARG A 375 -21.07 -6.91 11.07
C ARG A 375 -20.97 -6.57 9.58
N LYS A 376 -22.11 -6.28 8.94
CA LYS A 376 -22.12 -5.91 7.52
C LYS A 376 -21.40 -4.58 7.31
N GLU A 377 -21.72 -3.56 8.11
CA GLU A 377 -21.12 -2.23 8.00
C GLU A 377 -19.61 -2.28 8.26
N LEU A 378 -19.18 -2.95 9.34
CA LEU A 378 -17.75 -3.16 9.63
C LEU A 378 -17.04 -3.87 8.47
N LYS A 379 -17.60 -4.97 7.96
CA LYS A 379 -17.01 -5.71 6.85
C LYS A 379 -16.94 -4.85 5.58
N ASP A 380 -18.00 -4.12 5.24
CA ASP A 380 -18.02 -3.26 4.06
C ASP A 380 -17.01 -2.10 4.18
N ASP A 381 -16.84 -1.52 5.38
CA ASP A 381 -15.89 -0.43 5.59
C ASP A 381 -14.44 -0.91 5.66
N ILE A 382 -14.16 -2.09 6.23
CA ILE A 382 -12.84 -2.76 6.12
C ILE A 382 -12.48 -2.98 4.64
N LEU A 383 -13.40 -3.50 3.82
CA LEU A 383 -13.14 -3.68 2.39
C LEU A 383 -12.89 -2.34 1.67
N LYS A 384 -13.63 -1.29 2.03
CA LYS A 384 -13.48 0.04 1.45
C LYS A 384 -12.17 0.73 1.82
N LYS A 385 -11.68 0.50 3.04
CA LYS A 385 -10.41 1.04 3.57
C LYS A 385 -9.18 0.26 3.10
N ALA A 386 -9.36 -0.83 2.35
CA ALA A 386 -8.26 -1.53 1.72
C ALA A 386 -7.55 -0.65 0.69
N MET A 387 -6.24 -0.81 0.58
CA MET A 387 -5.38 0.03 -0.25
C MET A 387 -4.44 -0.80 -1.12
N ARG A 388 -3.86 -0.15 -2.14
CA ARG A 388 -2.79 -0.70 -2.97
C ARG A 388 -1.62 0.28 -3.05
N CYS A 389 -0.41 -0.25 -3.03
CA CYS A 389 0.81 0.51 -3.35
C CYS A 389 1.72 -0.33 -4.24
N LYS A 390 2.79 0.25 -4.78
CA LYS A 390 3.77 -0.48 -5.58
C LYS A 390 4.92 -0.98 -4.72
N PHE A 391 5.27 -2.24 -4.90
CA PHE A 391 6.47 -2.86 -4.33
C PHE A 391 7.14 -3.68 -5.43
N GLU A 392 8.43 -3.44 -5.67
CA GLU A 392 9.19 -4.05 -6.78
C GLU A 392 8.47 -3.99 -8.15
N GLY A 393 7.78 -2.87 -8.40
CA GLY A 393 7.01 -2.64 -9.63
C GLY A 393 5.75 -3.47 -9.82
N LYS A 394 5.25 -4.09 -8.74
CA LYS A 394 3.97 -4.77 -8.72
C LYS A 394 3.04 -4.08 -7.72
N TYR A 395 1.76 -4.04 -8.04
CA TYR A 395 0.76 -3.63 -7.05
C TYR A 395 0.63 -4.71 -5.98
N ILE A 396 0.87 -4.30 -4.74
CA ILE A 396 0.54 -5.05 -3.54
C ILE A 396 -0.68 -4.41 -2.86
N TYR A 397 -1.39 -5.20 -2.08
CA TYR A 397 -2.69 -4.89 -1.50
C TYR A 397 -2.68 -5.21 0.00
N GLY A 398 -3.47 -4.48 0.76
CA GLY A 398 -3.64 -4.74 2.19
C GLY A 398 -4.22 -3.53 2.89
N TRP A 399 -3.83 -3.34 4.14
CA TRP A 399 -4.31 -2.27 4.99
C TRP A 399 -3.14 -1.63 5.74
N SER A 400 -3.34 -0.38 6.15
CA SER A 400 -2.39 0.38 6.97
C SER A 400 -3.17 1.33 7.86
N LEU A 401 -2.71 1.51 9.11
CA LEU A 401 -3.34 2.42 10.07
C LEU A 401 -3.30 3.87 9.57
N MET A 402 -2.19 4.26 8.94
CA MET A 402 -1.93 5.64 8.52
C MET A 402 -2.31 5.89 7.05
N GLY A 403 -2.77 4.87 6.32
CA GLY A 403 -2.92 4.91 4.86
C GLY A 403 -1.59 5.15 4.13
N GLY A 404 -1.66 5.60 2.86
CA GLY A 404 -0.49 6.05 2.10
C GLY A 404 0.16 5.00 1.19
N ASN A 405 1.50 4.91 1.21
CA ASN A 405 2.27 4.15 0.20
C ASN A 405 2.87 2.83 0.71
N MET A 406 2.42 2.33 1.86
CA MET A 406 2.94 1.09 2.44
C MET A 406 1.83 0.21 3.01
N ILE A 407 1.98 -1.12 2.84
CA ILE A 407 1.11 -2.12 3.46
C ILE A 407 1.67 -2.48 4.83
N ASP A 408 0.85 -2.35 5.87
CA ASP A 408 1.23 -2.62 7.27
C ASP A 408 0.91 -4.09 7.62
N PRO A 409 1.91 -4.93 7.95
CA PRO A 409 1.69 -6.33 8.32
C PRO A 409 0.78 -6.51 9.54
N ASP A 410 0.80 -5.59 10.50
CA ASP A 410 0.01 -5.65 11.73
C ASP A 410 -1.48 -5.53 11.41
N ILE A 411 -1.84 -4.42 10.75
CA ILE A 411 -3.23 -4.13 10.36
C ILE A 411 -3.71 -5.09 9.29
N THR A 412 -2.84 -5.49 8.35
CA THR A 412 -3.18 -6.47 7.33
C THR A 412 -3.47 -7.83 7.96
N GLY A 413 -2.63 -8.31 8.89
CA GLY A 413 -2.86 -9.56 9.62
C GLY A 413 -4.15 -9.53 10.43
N ALA A 414 -4.43 -8.43 11.12
CA ALA A 414 -5.66 -8.25 11.88
C ALA A 414 -6.91 -8.21 10.96
N ALA A 415 -6.83 -7.52 9.82
CA ALA A 415 -7.90 -7.47 8.82
C ALA A 415 -8.19 -8.85 8.21
N LEU A 416 -7.15 -9.64 7.92
CA LEU A 416 -7.31 -11.03 7.46
C LEU A 416 -8.10 -11.86 8.48
N ASN A 417 -7.81 -11.71 9.77
CA ASN A 417 -8.55 -12.39 10.83
C ASN A 417 -10.02 -11.94 10.91
N ALA A 418 -10.27 -10.63 10.89
CA ALA A 418 -11.62 -10.07 10.93
C ALA A 418 -12.48 -10.49 9.72
N LEU A 419 -11.86 -10.62 8.54
CA LEU A 419 -12.52 -11.05 7.31
C LEU A 419 -12.63 -12.57 7.18
N SER A 420 -11.94 -13.35 8.02
CA SER A 420 -11.88 -14.81 7.93
C SER A 420 -13.24 -15.55 7.96
N PRO A 421 -14.30 -15.04 8.64
CA PRO A 421 -15.64 -15.64 8.56
C PRO A 421 -16.34 -15.41 7.20
N TYR A 422 -15.86 -14.43 6.42
CA TYR A 422 -16.50 -13.95 5.18
C TYR A 422 -15.75 -14.38 3.91
N ILE A 423 -14.74 -15.25 4.01
CA ILE A 423 -13.97 -15.74 2.85
C ILE A 423 -14.80 -16.56 1.83
N GLY A 424 -16.05 -16.90 2.16
CA GLY A 424 -17.00 -17.49 1.21
C GLY A 424 -17.59 -16.48 0.23
N TYR A 425 -17.49 -15.17 0.49
CA TYR A 425 -17.90 -14.12 -0.43
C TYR A 425 -16.77 -13.79 -1.40
N THR A 426 -17.00 -13.90 -2.70
CA THR A 426 -15.97 -13.72 -3.76
C THR A 426 -15.16 -12.44 -3.59
N LYS A 427 -15.83 -11.28 -3.42
CA LYS A 427 -15.14 -9.99 -3.22
C LYS A 427 -14.20 -9.99 -2.01
N VAL A 428 -14.58 -10.65 -0.91
CA VAL A 428 -13.74 -10.77 0.28
C VAL A 428 -12.56 -11.69 0.01
N LYS A 429 -12.83 -12.85 -0.62
CA LYS A 429 -11.80 -13.82 -0.98
C LYS A 429 -10.73 -13.22 -1.88
N ASP A 430 -11.12 -12.51 -2.93
CA ASP A 430 -10.18 -11.94 -3.91
C ASP A 430 -9.23 -10.94 -3.24
N LEU A 431 -9.75 -10.10 -2.35
CA LEU A 431 -8.95 -9.13 -1.62
C LEU A 431 -8.05 -9.80 -0.57
N VAL A 432 -8.58 -10.78 0.17
CA VAL A 432 -7.81 -11.60 1.12
C VAL A 432 -6.66 -12.30 0.41
N ASP A 433 -6.89 -12.93 -0.73
CA ASP A 433 -5.84 -13.62 -1.50
C ASP A 433 -4.77 -12.64 -2.00
N LYS A 434 -5.16 -11.43 -2.43
CA LYS A 434 -4.22 -10.37 -2.82
C LYS A 434 -3.39 -9.89 -1.62
N ALA A 435 -4.00 -9.70 -0.46
CA ALA A 435 -3.32 -9.28 0.75
C ALA A 435 -2.34 -10.35 1.27
N VAL A 436 -2.73 -11.63 1.23
CA VAL A 436 -1.85 -12.76 1.56
C VAL A 436 -0.61 -12.79 0.65
N LYS A 437 -0.81 -12.65 -0.67
CA LYS A 437 0.30 -12.57 -1.64
C LYS A 437 1.19 -11.35 -1.41
N SER A 438 0.63 -10.26 -0.88
CA SER A 438 1.35 -9.03 -0.59
C SER A 438 2.27 -9.18 0.61
N LEU A 439 1.80 -9.81 1.70
CA LEU A 439 2.65 -10.18 2.83
C LEU A 439 3.82 -11.07 2.39
N ALA A 440 3.57 -12.06 1.53
CA ALA A 440 4.62 -12.92 1.00
C ALA A 440 5.62 -12.19 0.09
N ALA A 441 5.19 -11.13 -0.60
CA ALA A 441 6.03 -10.32 -1.46
C ALA A 441 7.00 -9.43 -0.66
N ILE A 442 6.52 -8.83 0.44
CA ILE A 442 7.34 -7.95 1.30
C ILE A 442 8.20 -8.71 2.31
N GLU A 443 7.98 -10.01 2.48
CA GLU A 443 8.77 -10.88 3.35
C GLU A 443 10.22 -11.00 2.85
N ASN A 444 11.17 -10.67 3.73
CA ASN A 444 12.60 -10.78 3.43
C ASN A 444 13.11 -12.23 3.50
N GLU A 445 14.35 -12.47 3.07
CA GLU A 445 14.91 -13.84 2.99
C GLU A 445 14.94 -14.60 4.33
N SER A 446 14.97 -13.88 5.45
CA SER A 446 15.00 -14.43 6.82
C SER A 446 13.60 -14.67 7.41
N GLY A 447 12.55 -14.27 6.69
CA GLY A 447 11.16 -14.39 7.10
C GLY A 447 10.58 -13.19 7.87
N TYR A 448 11.25 -12.04 7.88
CA TYR A 448 10.73 -10.84 8.54
C TYR A 448 9.82 -10.05 7.59
N LEU A 449 8.80 -9.40 8.17
CA LEU A 449 7.90 -8.49 7.48
C LEU A 449 8.20 -7.05 7.93
N PRO A 450 8.47 -6.11 7.00
CA PRO A 450 8.74 -4.72 7.37
C PRO A 450 7.44 -4.04 7.82
N GLY A 451 7.37 -3.67 9.10
CA GLY A 451 6.29 -2.86 9.66
C GLY A 451 6.50 -1.37 9.40
N ILE A 452 5.45 -0.55 9.63
CA ILE A 452 5.50 0.90 9.43
C ILE A 452 6.56 1.58 10.28
N TYR A 453 6.85 0.99 11.44
CA TYR A 453 7.82 1.48 12.41
C TYR A 453 9.11 0.65 12.47
N ASP A 454 9.31 -0.29 11.54
CA ASP A 454 10.41 -1.29 11.45
C ASP A 454 9.95 -2.76 11.70
N TYR A 455 10.88 -3.71 11.61
CA TYR A 455 10.65 -5.12 11.90
C TYR A 455 10.40 -5.38 13.39
N SER A 456 9.27 -6.02 13.70
CA SER A 456 8.92 -6.40 15.07
C SER A 456 8.38 -7.83 15.17
N SER A 457 8.42 -8.39 16.38
CA SER A 457 7.79 -9.68 16.67
C SER A 457 6.26 -9.60 16.58
N GLU A 458 5.70 -8.43 16.86
CA GLU A 458 4.28 -8.07 16.88
C GLU A 458 3.70 -8.10 15.46
N SER A 459 4.39 -7.47 14.51
CA SER A 459 4.04 -7.52 13.08
C SER A 459 3.97 -8.96 12.56
N LEU A 460 4.94 -9.80 12.93
CA LEU A 460 4.92 -11.23 12.61
C LEU A 460 3.77 -11.96 13.31
N SER A 461 3.48 -11.59 14.56
CA SER A 461 2.43 -12.22 15.36
C SER A 461 1.04 -11.95 14.80
N PHE A 462 0.75 -10.70 14.41
CA PHE A 462 -0.49 -10.36 13.72
C PHE A 462 -0.59 -11.01 12.34
N ALA A 463 0.48 -11.01 11.54
CA ALA A 463 0.50 -11.67 10.25
C ALA A 463 0.22 -13.18 10.38
N ILE A 464 0.89 -13.89 11.30
CA ILE A 464 0.67 -15.31 11.57
C ILE A 464 -0.77 -15.56 12.02
N THR A 465 -1.30 -14.75 12.94
CA THR A 465 -2.68 -14.86 13.44
C THR A 465 -3.70 -14.65 12.31
N GLY A 466 -3.44 -13.69 11.41
CA GLY A 466 -4.24 -13.44 10.21
C GLY A 466 -4.20 -14.60 9.22
N LEU A 467 -3.00 -15.04 8.81
CA LEU A 467 -2.81 -16.10 7.83
C LEU A 467 -3.46 -17.42 8.26
N THR A 468 -3.21 -17.82 9.50
CA THR A 468 -3.79 -19.05 10.07
C THR A 468 -5.32 -19.00 10.08
N SER A 469 -5.91 -17.82 10.29
CA SER A 469 -7.35 -17.64 10.28
C SER A 469 -7.98 -17.74 8.91
N VAL A 470 -7.26 -17.44 7.83
CA VAL A 470 -7.75 -17.63 6.44
C VAL A 470 -7.32 -18.95 5.82
N GLY A 471 -6.64 -19.80 6.60
CA GLY A 471 -6.25 -21.15 6.21
C GLY A 471 -4.91 -21.24 5.47
N ILE A 472 -4.06 -20.22 5.61
CA ILE A 472 -2.74 -20.15 4.98
C ILE A 472 -1.67 -20.54 5.99
N ASP A 473 -0.76 -21.43 5.59
CA ASP A 473 0.36 -21.90 6.41
C ASP A 473 1.47 -20.84 6.45
N PRO A 474 1.79 -20.25 7.62
CA PRO A 474 2.90 -19.30 7.75
C PRO A 474 4.29 -19.94 7.55
N GLU A 475 4.38 -21.27 7.52
CA GLU A 475 5.60 -22.04 7.23
C GLU A 475 5.56 -22.69 5.83
N GLY A 476 4.46 -22.49 5.09
CA GLY A 476 4.20 -23.14 3.82
C GLY A 476 4.99 -22.52 2.66
N ALA A 477 4.87 -23.13 1.48
CA ALA A 477 5.64 -22.73 0.29
C ALA A 477 5.54 -21.24 -0.08
N LEU A 478 4.43 -20.58 0.28
CA LEU A 478 4.24 -19.15 0.00
C LEU A 478 5.13 -18.25 0.87
N PHE A 479 5.42 -18.67 2.10
CA PHE A 479 6.21 -17.93 3.11
C PHE A 479 7.54 -18.62 3.43
N LYS A 480 7.95 -19.60 2.62
CA LYS A 480 9.23 -20.28 2.79
C LYS A 480 10.31 -19.57 1.98
N LYS A 481 11.29 -18.99 2.68
CA LYS A 481 12.41 -18.25 2.11
C LYS A 481 13.73 -19.01 2.31
N ALA A 482 14.83 -18.52 1.72
CA ALA A 482 16.11 -19.25 1.78
C ALA A 482 16.70 -19.30 3.19
N LYS A 483 16.46 -18.27 4.02
CA LYS A 483 17.02 -18.12 5.36
C LYS A 483 15.99 -18.27 6.47
N GLY A 484 14.70 -18.41 6.16
CA GLY A 484 13.66 -18.57 7.17
C GLY A 484 12.26 -18.72 6.61
N ASP A 485 11.30 -18.50 7.48
CA ASP A 485 9.86 -18.36 7.29
C ASP A 485 9.30 -17.56 8.47
N LEU A 486 8.05 -17.10 8.40
CA LEU A 486 7.46 -16.24 9.43
C LEU A 486 7.57 -16.82 10.84
N PHE A 487 7.39 -18.13 11.01
CA PHE A 487 7.47 -18.74 12.34
C PHE A 487 8.91 -18.77 12.87
N SER A 488 9.88 -19.17 12.05
CA SER A 488 11.29 -19.13 12.46
C SER A 488 11.78 -17.71 12.73
N ALA A 489 11.28 -16.72 11.98
CA ALA A 489 11.54 -15.31 12.23
C ALA A 489 10.96 -14.87 13.58
N LEU A 490 9.72 -15.24 13.91
CA LEU A 490 9.12 -14.96 15.21
C LEU A 490 9.94 -15.58 16.35
N LEU A 491 10.37 -16.84 16.21
CA LEU A 491 11.20 -17.51 17.22
C LEU A 491 12.57 -16.85 17.43
N SER A 492 13.08 -16.13 16.43
CA SER A 492 14.34 -15.40 16.57
C SER A 492 14.27 -14.22 17.56
N TYR A 493 13.05 -13.77 17.92
CA TYR A 493 12.79 -12.75 18.93
C TYR A 493 12.66 -13.32 20.35
N LYS A 494 12.86 -14.63 20.55
CA LYS A 494 12.78 -15.24 21.87
C LYS A 494 13.73 -14.57 22.87
N GLY A 495 13.14 -14.19 23.99
CA GLY A 495 13.78 -13.65 25.18
C GLY A 495 14.08 -14.71 26.22
N LYS A 496 14.19 -14.29 27.48
CA LYS A 496 14.40 -15.20 28.63
C LYS A 496 13.06 -15.65 29.20
N ASP A 497 13.06 -16.82 29.85
CA ASP A 497 11.94 -17.32 30.65
C ASP A 497 10.57 -17.38 29.93
N GLY A 498 10.59 -17.62 28.62
CA GLY A 498 9.37 -17.73 27.79
C GLY A 498 8.89 -16.40 27.20
N GLN A 499 9.60 -15.31 27.45
CA GLN A 499 9.28 -13.99 26.89
C GLN A 499 9.73 -13.85 25.44
N PHE A 500 9.19 -12.84 24.77
CA PHE A 500 9.62 -12.35 23.46
C PHE A 500 10.01 -10.88 23.57
N LYS A 501 10.80 -10.42 22.61
CA LYS A 501 11.26 -9.04 22.50
C LYS A 501 10.59 -8.37 21.31
N HIS A 502 10.36 -7.07 21.41
CA HIS A 502 9.91 -6.25 20.28
C HIS A 502 10.91 -6.31 19.10
N SER A 503 12.18 -6.03 19.38
CA SER A 503 13.30 -6.09 18.42
C SER A 503 14.31 -7.18 18.81
N LYS A 504 15.19 -7.62 17.90
CA LYS A 504 16.15 -8.72 18.18
C LYS A 504 17.09 -8.41 19.35
N ASP A 505 17.61 -7.20 19.37
CA ASP A 505 18.60 -6.74 20.36
C ASP A 505 17.96 -6.05 21.57
N GLY A 506 16.63 -5.85 21.52
CA GLY A 506 15.83 -5.28 22.59
C GLY A 506 15.78 -6.10 23.88
N ALA A 507 15.19 -5.49 24.90
CA ALA A 507 14.82 -6.17 26.13
C ALA A 507 13.57 -7.06 25.92
N ASP A 508 13.37 -8.00 26.83
CA ASP A 508 12.14 -8.78 26.88
C ASP A 508 10.97 -7.81 27.12
N ASP A 509 9.87 -8.00 26.39
CA ASP A 509 8.73 -7.07 26.35
C ASP A 509 7.40 -7.81 26.55
N PHE A 510 6.54 -7.30 27.42
CA PHE A 510 5.28 -7.98 27.76
C PHE A 510 4.30 -8.01 26.58
N ILE A 511 4.18 -6.93 25.80
CA ILE A 511 3.25 -6.83 24.67
C ILE A 511 3.70 -7.79 23.58
N ALA A 512 4.99 -7.73 23.20
CA ALA A 512 5.61 -8.69 22.28
C ALA A 512 5.37 -10.14 22.72
N THR A 513 5.52 -10.42 24.02
CA THR A 513 5.30 -11.75 24.59
C THR A 513 3.85 -12.20 24.49
N GLU A 514 2.90 -11.33 24.78
CA GLU A 514 1.47 -11.65 24.73
C GLU A 514 1.01 -11.86 23.28
N GLU A 515 1.46 -11.03 22.34
CA GLU A 515 1.11 -11.18 20.92
C GLU A 515 1.77 -12.40 20.28
N ALA A 516 3.03 -12.69 20.63
CA ALA A 516 3.68 -13.95 20.24
C ALA A 516 2.90 -15.15 20.78
N LEU A 517 2.35 -15.08 22.00
CA LEU A 517 1.48 -16.14 22.52
C LEU A 517 0.21 -16.31 21.68
N ARG A 518 -0.44 -15.22 21.24
CA ARG A 518 -1.60 -15.29 20.34
C ARG A 518 -1.24 -16.01 19.04
N ALA A 519 -0.12 -15.63 18.42
CA ALA A 519 0.37 -16.24 17.19
C ALA A 519 0.68 -17.73 17.37
N LEU A 520 1.31 -18.12 18.48
CA LEU A 520 1.60 -19.51 18.81
C LEU A 520 0.32 -20.33 19.01
N ILE A 521 -0.68 -19.79 19.72
CA ILE A 521 -2.01 -20.41 19.87
C ILE A 521 -2.67 -20.59 18.50
N ALA A 522 -2.61 -19.55 17.66
CA ALA A 522 -3.21 -19.57 16.34
C ALA A 522 -2.56 -20.62 15.42
N LEU A 523 -1.23 -20.68 15.41
CA LEU A 523 -0.46 -21.67 14.66
C LEU A 523 -0.74 -23.10 15.15
N LYS A 524 -0.88 -23.31 16.47
CA LYS A 524 -1.25 -24.62 17.02
C LYS A 524 -2.66 -25.04 16.60
N GLY A 525 -3.61 -24.10 16.63
CA GLY A 525 -4.96 -24.33 16.13
C GLY A 525 -4.98 -24.67 14.64
N TYR A 526 -4.20 -23.94 13.84
CA TYR A 526 -4.03 -24.18 12.41
C TYR A 526 -3.47 -25.58 12.12
N LYS A 527 -2.37 -25.99 12.77
CA LYS A 527 -1.79 -27.33 12.58
C LYS A 527 -2.75 -28.47 12.92
N LYS A 528 -3.76 -28.21 13.76
CA LYS A 528 -4.80 -29.18 14.11
C LYS A 528 -5.94 -29.26 13.08
N SER A 529 -6.26 -28.16 12.41
CA SER A 529 -7.55 -28.01 11.71
C SER A 529 -7.48 -27.37 10.31
N GLY A 530 -6.32 -26.90 9.88
CA GLY A 530 -6.11 -26.21 8.60
C GLY A 530 -6.63 -24.78 8.53
N LYS A 531 -7.30 -24.28 9.57
CA LYS A 531 -7.77 -22.89 9.71
C LYS A 531 -8.03 -22.60 11.18
N TYR A 532 -7.59 -21.46 11.71
CA TYR A 532 -7.89 -21.09 13.10
C TYR A 532 -8.08 -19.59 13.28
N ASP A 533 -9.30 -19.20 13.62
CA ASP A 533 -9.62 -17.82 13.99
C ASP A 533 -9.43 -17.62 15.50
N PHE A 534 -8.39 -16.86 15.87
CA PHE A 534 -8.06 -16.56 17.26
C PHE A 534 -9.19 -15.82 17.99
N TYR A 535 -9.89 -14.90 17.33
CA TYR A 535 -10.94 -14.07 17.94
C TYR A 535 -12.34 -14.69 17.85
N SER A 536 -12.50 -15.84 17.18
CA SER A 536 -13.74 -16.63 17.30
C SER A 536 -13.89 -17.25 18.69
N SER A 537 -15.10 -17.35 19.21
CA SER A 537 -15.36 -18.10 20.46
C SER A 537 -16.75 -18.74 20.43
N ASN A 538 -17.04 -19.63 21.38
CA ASN A 538 -18.39 -20.15 21.62
C ASN A 538 -19.09 -19.48 22.81
N ILE A 539 -18.54 -18.37 23.31
CA ILE A 539 -19.06 -17.64 24.48
C ILE A 539 -20.28 -16.82 24.03
N ASP A 540 -21.46 -17.11 24.58
CA ASP A 540 -22.60 -16.19 24.49
C ASP A 540 -22.51 -15.17 25.63
N ALA A 541 -21.91 -14.02 25.33
CA ALA A 541 -21.60 -13.02 26.34
C ALA A 541 -22.85 -12.48 27.07
N LYS A 542 -24.03 -12.58 26.46
CA LYS A 542 -25.30 -12.16 27.08
C LYS A 542 -25.72 -13.06 28.24
N THR A 543 -25.25 -14.30 28.26
CA THR A 543 -25.56 -15.30 29.31
C THR A 543 -24.60 -15.27 30.48
N LEU A 544 -23.48 -14.54 30.35
CA LEU A 544 -22.49 -14.40 31.41
C LEU A 544 -23.05 -13.60 32.60
N PRO A 545 -22.55 -13.85 33.82
CA PRO A 545 -22.94 -13.08 34.99
C PRO A 545 -22.50 -11.60 34.86
N VAL A 546 -23.29 -10.72 35.50
CA VAL A 546 -22.94 -9.30 35.68
C VAL A 546 -21.76 -9.17 36.64
N TYR A 547 -20.86 -8.23 36.36
CA TYR A 547 -19.75 -7.93 37.27
C TYR A 547 -20.25 -7.16 38.49
N ASN A 548 -20.11 -7.75 39.69
CA ASN A 548 -20.53 -7.13 40.93
C ASN A 548 -19.40 -6.28 41.53
N TYR A 549 -19.38 -4.99 41.19
CA TYR A 549 -18.44 -4.04 41.78
C TYR A 549 -18.86 -3.64 43.20
N ASN A 550 -18.11 -4.11 44.21
CA ASN A 550 -18.31 -3.71 45.60
C ASN A 550 -17.39 -2.53 45.93
N ASN A 551 -17.99 -1.38 46.24
CA ASN A 551 -17.31 -0.13 46.61
C ASN A 551 -16.64 -0.19 47.99
N ALA A 552 -16.36 -1.37 48.52
CA ALA A 552 -15.70 -1.53 49.80
C ALA A 552 -14.24 -1.08 49.65
N ASN A 553 -13.94 0.06 50.26
CA ASN A 553 -12.64 0.68 50.34
C ASN A 553 -11.55 -0.38 50.63
N PRO A 554 -10.53 -0.58 49.76
CA PRO A 554 -9.48 -1.58 50.03
C PRO A 554 -8.53 -1.21 51.18
N ASP A 555 -8.61 0.02 51.72
CA ASP A 555 -7.67 0.49 52.74
C ASP A 555 -8.28 0.45 54.15
N GLU A 556 -8.30 -0.73 54.77
CA GLU A 556 -8.21 -0.87 56.23
C GLU A 556 -7.88 -2.31 56.71
N ASN A 557 -7.00 -3.06 56.02
CA ASN A 557 -6.11 -4.07 56.63
C ASN A 557 -5.40 -4.94 55.58
N SER A 558 -4.23 -4.50 55.12
CA SER A 558 -3.09 -5.40 54.84
C SER A 558 -1.88 -4.54 54.50
N GLY A 559 -1.08 -4.22 55.51
CA GLY A 559 0.29 -3.77 55.28
C GLY A 559 1.17 -4.97 54.96
N SER A 560 1.71 -5.02 53.74
CA SER A 560 3.07 -5.49 53.43
C SER A 560 3.37 -5.35 51.94
N ASP A 561 4.29 -4.44 51.62
CA ASP A 561 5.14 -4.31 50.43
C ASP A 561 4.72 -5.04 49.13
N ILE A 562 4.08 -4.28 48.23
CA ILE A 562 4.28 -4.44 46.78
C ILE A 562 4.62 -3.05 46.22
N GLN A 563 5.82 -2.96 45.65
CA GLN A 563 6.42 -1.77 45.08
C GLN A 563 5.66 -1.42 43.78
N GLY A 564 4.72 -0.50 43.88
CA GLY A 564 3.84 -0.10 42.78
C GLY A 564 4.60 0.47 41.58
N HIS A 565 4.34 -0.10 40.40
CA HIS A 565 4.49 0.64 39.14
C HIS A 565 3.18 1.40 38.92
N ALA A 566 3.24 2.70 39.15
CA ALA A 566 2.14 3.61 38.89
C ALA A 566 1.89 3.71 37.38
N SER A 567 0.73 3.25 36.90
CA SER A 567 0.19 3.76 35.65
C SER A 567 -0.32 5.17 35.95
N THR A 568 0.48 6.18 35.60
CA THR A 568 0.01 7.56 35.68
C THR A 568 -0.94 7.82 34.54
N ALA A 569 -2.24 7.62 34.79
CA ALA A 569 -3.28 8.40 34.14
C ALA A 569 -3.09 9.87 34.53
N LYS A 570 -2.23 10.59 33.78
CA LYS A 570 -2.16 12.05 33.80
C LYS A 570 -2.48 12.53 32.39
N LYS A 571 -3.58 13.29 32.31
CA LYS A 571 -3.97 14.22 31.24
C LYS A 571 -2.83 14.56 30.26
N GLU A 572 -2.88 13.97 29.08
CA GLU A 572 -2.45 14.67 27.87
C GLU A 572 -3.71 15.21 27.19
N ALA A 573 -3.83 16.53 27.20
CA ALA A 573 -4.77 17.24 26.37
C ALA A 573 -4.24 17.22 24.92
N GLY A 574 -4.56 16.17 24.17
CA GLY A 574 -4.46 16.11 22.73
C GLY A 574 -5.86 16.14 22.13
N LYS A 575 -6.47 17.32 22.04
CA LYS A 575 -7.64 17.54 21.19
C LYS A 575 -7.19 17.49 19.74
N ASP A 576 -7.29 16.35 19.07
CA ASP A 576 -7.46 16.34 17.62
C ASP A 576 -8.91 16.69 17.31
N THR A 577 -9.21 17.98 17.38
CA THR A 577 -10.47 18.55 16.89
C THR A 577 -10.26 19.12 15.50
N VAL A 578 -10.90 18.54 14.49
CA VAL A 578 -11.38 19.30 13.32
C VAL A 578 -12.91 19.31 13.39
N PRO A 579 -13.55 20.49 13.41
CA PRO A 579 -14.95 20.64 13.81
C PRO A 579 -15.90 20.50 12.62
N THR A 580 -16.97 19.72 12.74
CA THR A 580 -18.20 19.96 11.96
C THR A 580 -19.45 19.70 12.81
N SER A 581 -20.28 20.72 12.93
CA SER A 581 -21.65 20.62 13.42
C SER A 581 -22.58 21.24 12.38
N VAL A 582 -23.73 20.62 12.13
CA VAL A 582 -25.10 21.18 12.11
C VAL A 582 -26.08 20.09 11.58
N PRO A 583 -27.31 19.97 12.11
CA PRO A 583 -28.11 18.74 12.16
C PRO A 583 -29.32 18.71 11.21
N SER A 584 -29.93 17.53 10.97
CA SER A 584 -31.39 17.42 10.71
C SER A 584 -31.95 15.98 10.71
N THR A 585 -32.74 15.71 11.76
CA THR A 585 -34.06 15.04 11.82
C THR A 585 -34.45 13.93 10.84
N SER A 586 -34.72 12.76 11.42
CA SER A 586 -35.42 11.58 10.87
C SER A 586 -36.94 11.79 10.72
N ASN A 587 -37.57 11.02 9.82
CA ASN A 587 -38.88 10.41 10.03
C ASN A 587 -39.15 9.22 9.06
N GLY A 588 -39.49 8.05 9.62
CA GLY A 588 -40.59 7.21 9.10
C GLY A 588 -40.31 6.03 8.17
N VAL A 589 -39.97 4.88 8.76
CA VAL A 589 -40.23 3.46 8.34
C VAL A 589 -41.77 3.22 8.22
N PRO A 590 -42.41 2.19 7.56
CA PRO A 590 -42.06 0.75 7.37
C PRO A 590 -42.29 0.13 5.96
N SER A 591 -41.50 -0.86 5.50
CA SER A 591 -41.51 -2.33 5.77
C SER A 591 -42.75 -3.08 5.28
N VAL A 592 -42.60 -4.09 4.39
CA VAL A 592 -43.39 -5.35 4.35
C VAL A 592 -42.65 -6.46 3.54
N SER A 593 -42.18 -7.48 4.29
CA SER A 593 -42.20 -8.96 4.09
C SER A 593 -42.08 -9.61 2.69
N ALA A 594 -41.10 -10.51 2.46
CA ALA A 594 -41.20 -11.99 2.63
C ALA A 594 -41.85 -12.68 1.39
N SER A 595 -41.45 -13.83 0.85
CA SER A 595 -40.63 -14.94 1.35
C SER A 595 -40.58 -16.05 0.27
N THR A 596 -39.52 -16.88 0.27
CA THR A 596 -39.53 -18.37 0.09
C THR A 596 -39.94 -18.95 -1.29
N ASN A 597 -39.39 -20.04 -1.85
CA ASN A 597 -38.74 -21.22 -1.26
C ASN A 597 -38.30 -22.25 -2.36
N ILE A 598 -37.40 -23.20 -1.99
CA ILE A 598 -37.41 -24.67 -2.32
C ILE A 598 -36.94 -25.13 -3.73
N GLU A 599 -36.20 -26.22 -4.00
CA GLU A 599 -35.44 -27.27 -3.27
C GLU A 599 -34.72 -28.21 -4.31
N ILE A 600 -33.46 -28.60 -4.02
CA ILE A 600 -32.91 -29.98 -3.85
C ILE A 600 -32.68 -31.00 -5.01
N ALA A 601 -31.49 -31.65 -4.89
CA ALA A 601 -31.04 -33.03 -5.25
C ALA A 601 -30.67 -33.35 -6.71
N SER A 602 -29.71 -34.23 -7.07
CA SER A 602 -28.66 -35.03 -6.40
C SER A 602 -28.05 -35.95 -7.49
N GLY A 603 -26.74 -36.26 -7.49
CA GLY A 603 -26.23 -37.55 -7.98
C GLY A 603 -24.99 -37.59 -8.92
N ASN A 604 -23.87 -38.03 -8.35
CA ASN A 604 -22.51 -38.36 -8.82
C ASN A 604 -22.27 -39.00 -10.22
N ASN A 605 -21.15 -38.64 -10.88
CA ASN A 605 -19.96 -39.50 -11.08
C ASN A 605 -18.81 -38.79 -11.85
N GLU A 606 -17.57 -39.17 -11.52
CA GLU A 606 -16.29 -38.59 -11.96
C GLU A 606 -15.93 -38.80 -13.45
N GLN A 607 -15.38 -37.77 -14.10
CA GLN A 607 -14.30 -37.90 -15.08
C GLN A 607 -13.48 -36.60 -15.16
N VAL A 608 -12.16 -36.73 -15.01
CA VAL A 608 -11.16 -35.64 -15.02
C VAL A 608 -10.98 -35.08 -16.43
N THR A 609 -11.20 -33.78 -16.62
CA THR A 609 -10.48 -32.86 -17.55
C THR A 609 -11.02 -31.43 -17.44
N GLY A 610 -10.14 -30.46 -17.16
CA GLY A 610 -10.39 -29.03 -17.34
C GLY A 610 -10.97 -28.32 -16.11
N THR A 611 -10.13 -28.00 -15.13
CA THR A 611 -10.46 -27.02 -14.09
C THR A 611 -10.69 -25.65 -14.74
N THR A 612 -11.95 -25.26 -14.90
CA THR A 612 -12.35 -23.89 -15.21
C THR A 612 -12.06 -23.01 -14.00
N SER A 613 -10.86 -22.45 -13.92
CA SER A 613 -10.62 -21.28 -13.08
C SER A 613 -11.28 -20.08 -13.74
N ASN A 614 -12.19 -19.40 -13.03
CA ASN A 614 -12.72 -18.07 -13.41
C ASN A 614 -11.65 -16.96 -13.27
N GLU A 615 -10.37 -17.32 -13.31
CA GLU A 615 -9.26 -16.36 -13.25
C GLU A 615 -9.07 -15.72 -14.63
N PRO A 616 -8.88 -14.39 -14.70
CA PRO A 616 -8.56 -13.72 -15.95
C PRO A 616 -7.30 -14.32 -16.60
N LEU A 617 -7.36 -14.56 -17.91
CA LEU A 617 -6.19 -14.97 -18.69
C LEU A 617 -5.25 -13.77 -18.81
N MET A 618 -3.94 -13.97 -18.73
CA MET A 618 -3.01 -12.90 -19.10
C MET A 618 -3.16 -12.57 -20.60
N ASN A 619 -2.89 -11.32 -21.00
CA ASN A 619 -2.91 -10.92 -22.42
C ASN A 619 -1.77 -11.56 -23.23
N ASN A 620 -1.94 -12.86 -23.51
CA ASN A 620 -1.13 -13.69 -24.37
C ASN A 620 -2.02 -14.20 -25.52
N THR A 621 -1.66 -13.87 -26.76
CA THR A 621 -2.45 -14.19 -27.95
C THR A 621 -2.74 -15.68 -28.09
N GLU A 622 -1.76 -16.55 -27.84
CA GLU A 622 -1.94 -18.01 -28.02
C GLU A 622 -2.91 -18.58 -26.99
N ASP A 623 -2.80 -18.17 -25.73
CA ASP A 623 -3.66 -18.62 -24.64
C ASP A 623 -5.11 -18.17 -24.84
N ILE A 624 -5.30 -16.92 -25.28
CA ILE A 624 -6.63 -16.38 -25.55
C ILE A 624 -7.27 -17.11 -26.75
N LEU A 625 -6.52 -17.32 -27.83
CA LEU A 625 -7.01 -18.09 -28.98
C LEU A 625 -7.32 -19.55 -28.61
N TYR A 626 -6.55 -20.14 -27.70
CA TYR A 626 -6.86 -21.46 -27.14
C TYR A 626 -8.15 -21.43 -26.33
N ALA A 627 -8.34 -20.45 -25.45
CA ALA A 627 -9.56 -20.31 -24.65
C ALA A 627 -10.79 -20.11 -25.53
N ILE A 628 -10.71 -19.25 -26.56
CA ILE A 628 -11.79 -19.05 -27.54
C ILE A 628 -12.22 -20.38 -28.19
N LYS A 629 -11.30 -21.32 -28.41
CA LYS A 629 -11.66 -22.61 -29.03
C LYS A 629 -12.23 -23.63 -28.05
N ASN A 630 -11.90 -23.53 -26.76
CA ASN A 630 -12.07 -24.61 -25.80
C ASN A 630 -12.97 -24.28 -24.60
N THR A 631 -13.46 -23.05 -24.47
CA THR A 631 -14.39 -22.66 -23.40
C THR A 631 -15.72 -22.18 -23.95
N ASP A 632 -16.79 -22.43 -23.20
CA ASP A 632 -18.11 -21.86 -23.40
C ASP A 632 -18.34 -20.78 -22.33
N GLY A 633 -18.51 -19.52 -22.76
CA GLY A 633 -18.74 -18.39 -21.84
C GLY A 633 -18.01 -17.12 -22.25
N ASN A 634 -18.13 -16.09 -21.40
CA ASN A 634 -17.35 -14.86 -21.53
C ASN A 634 -15.90 -15.12 -21.09
N ILE A 635 -14.94 -14.58 -21.83
CA ILE A 635 -13.52 -14.67 -21.50
C ILE A 635 -13.10 -13.32 -20.91
N THR A 636 -12.48 -13.35 -19.74
CA THR A 636 -11.83 -12.17 -19.15
C THR A 636 -10.33 -12.28 -19.32
N VAL A 637 -9.71 -11.18 -19.73
CA VAL A 637 -8.27 -11.07 -20.00
C VAL A 637 -7.69 -9.91 -19.19
N ASP A 638 -6.66 -10.18 -18.39
CA ASP A 638 -5.83 -9.17 -17.75
C ASP A 638 -4.75 -8.68 -18.73
N ALA A 639 -4.89 -7.42 -19.16
CA ALA A 639 -3.99 -6.75 -20.08
C ALA A 639 -2.96 -5.86 -19.38
N SER A 640 -2.84 -5.91 -18.04
CA SER A 640 -1.94 -5.04 -17.26
C SER A 640 -0.47 -5.07 -17.69
N ASN A 641 0.01 -6.20 -18.23
CA ASN A 641 1.38 -6.35 -18.72
C ASN A 641 1.56 -5.98 -20.21
N ASN A 642 0.48 -5.94 -20.98
CA ASN A 642 0.48 -5.61 -22.40
C ASN A 642 -0.88 -5.05 -22.79
N SER A 643 -0.95 -3.74 -23.08
CA SER A 643 -2.20 -3.08 -23.45
C SER A 643 -2.58 -3.24 -24.93
N ILE A 644 -1.74 -3.90 -25.74
CA ILE A 644 -2.00 -4.12 -27.16
C ILE A 644 -2.70 -5.47 -27.32
N ILE A 645 -3.94 -5.43 -27.81
CA ILE A 645 -4.72 -6.61 -28.14
C ILE A 645 -4.49 -6.94 -29.60
N ASP A 646 -3.94 -8.14 -29.84
CA ASP A 646 -3.62 -8.64 -31.17
C ASP A 646 -4.89 -8.79 -32.02
N LYS A 647 -4.85 -8.33 -33.28
CA LYS A 647 -6.00 -8.38 -34.19
C LYS A 647 -6.59 -9.79 -34.35
N SER A 648 -5.75 -10.82 -34.24
CA SER A 648 -6.17 -12.22 -34.43
C SER A 648 -7.18 -12.67 -33.37
N ILE A 649 -7.17 -12.04 -32.18
CA ILE A 649 -8.16 -12.29 -31.14
C ILE A 649 -9.54 -11.80 -31.59
N PHE A 650 -9.61 -10.61 -32.18
CA PHE A 650 -10.86 -10.07 -32.73
C PHE A 650 -11.33 -10.85 -33.95
N ASP A 651 -10.42 -11.26 -34.84
CA ASP A 651 -10.72 -12.15 -35.97
C ASP A 651 -11.36 -13.46 -35.47
N ALA A 652 -10.82 -14.04 -34.39
CA ALA A 652 -11.27 -15.31 -33.85
C ALA A 652 -12.68 -15.27 -33.24
N ILE A 653 -13.13 -14.11 -32.77
CA ILE A 653 -14.51 -13.95 -32.25
C ILE A 653 -15.47 -13.31 -33.27
N SER A 654 -14.99 -12.81 -34.40
CA SER A 654 -15.83 -12.10 -35.38
C SER A 654 -17.02 -12.94 -35.85
N GLY A 655 -18.22 -12.36 -35.77
CA GLY A 655 -19.49 -13.00 -36.12
C GLY A 655 -20.04 -13.98 -35.08
N LEU A 656 -19.32 -14.22 -33.98
CA LEU A 656 -19.78 -15.09 -32.89
C LEU A 656 -20.55 -14.26 -31.84
N ASN A 657 -21.64 -14.81 -31.30
CA ASN A 657 -22.33 -14.20 -30.15
C ASN A 657 -21.56 -14.50 -28.85
N ARG A 658 -20.36 -13.95 -28.74
CA ARG A 658 -19.42 -14.17 -27.63
C ARG A 658 -18.71 -12.87 -27.30
N SER A 659 -18.61 -12.57 -26.01
CA SER A 659 -17.88 -11.40 -25.54
C SER A 659 -16.52 -11.78 -24.94
N ILE A 660 -15.53 -10.92 -25.19
CA ILE A 660 -14.26 -10.92 -24.46
C ILE A 660 -14.12 -9.59 -23.75
N THR A 661 -13.79 -9.65 -22.46
CA THR A 661 -13.53 -8.49 -21.61
C THR A 661 -12.04 -8.39 -21.34
N PHE A 662 -11.44 -7.24 -21.62
CA PHE A 662 -10.04 -6.92 -21.34
C PHE A 662 -9.97 -5.89 -20.21
N GLU A 663 -9.20 -6.20 -19.18
CA GLU A 663 -9.00 -5.34 -18.01
C GLU A 663 -7.61 -4.70 -18.05
N TYR A 664 -7.54 -3.38 -17.93
CA TYR A 664 -6.28 -2.63 -17.92
C TYR A 664 -6.37 -1.48 -16.91
N GLY A 665 -5.71 -1.60 -15.75
CA GLY A 665 -5.82 -0.58 -14.70
C GLY A 665 -7.27 -0.40 -14.24
N ASP A 666 -7.79 0.83 -14.34
CA ASP A 666 -9.18 1.17 -13.95
C ASP A 666 -10.12 1.30 -15.17
N ILE A 667 -9.72 0.74 -16.32
CA ILE A 667 -10.54 0.65 -17.54
C ILE A 667 -10.77 -0.81 -17.93
N SER A 668 -11.99 -1.11 -18.36
CA SER A 668 -12.36 -2.42 -18.89
C SER A 668 -13.04 -2.28 -20.24
N TRP A 669 -12.61 -3.07 -21.22
CA TRP A 669 -13.13 -3.07 -22.58
C TRP A 669 -13.79 -4.40 -22.88
N THR A 670 -15.06 -4.38 -23.29
CA THR A 670 -15.78 -5.57 -23.72
C THR A 670 -16.10 -5.47 -25.20
N PHE A 671 -15.66 -6.46 -25.97
CA PHE A 671 -15.98 -6.61 -27.38
C PHE A 671 -16.89 -7.83 -27.57
N ASN A 672 -18.03 -7.64 -28.21
CA ASN A 672 -18.88 -8.73 -28.66
C ASN A 672 -18.53 -9.08 -30.11
N GLY A 673 -18.25 -10.36 -30.36
CA GLY A 673 -17.98 -10.91 -31.69
C GLY A 673 -19.03 -10.56 -32.73
N ALA A 674 -20.31 -10.46 -32.34
CA ALA A 674 -21.42 -10.10 -33.23
C ALA A 674 -21.33 -8.67 -33.77
N ASP A 675 -20.64 -7.78 -33.05
CA ASP A 675 -20.43 -6.38 -33.44
C ASP A 675 -19.13 -6.16 -34.25
N ILE A 676 -18.26 -7.18 -34.32
CA ILE A 676 -16.98 -7.10 -35.04
C ILE A 676 -17.22 -7.36 -36.53
N LYS A 677 -17.04 -6.31 -37.33
CA LYS A 677 -17.26 -6.35 -38.79
C LYS A 677 -15.96 -6.52 -39.59
N ASN A 678 -14.84 -6.03 -39.06
CA ASN A 678 -13.51 -6.15 -39.67
C ASN A 678 -12.42 -5.84 -38.62
N ALA A 679 -11.61 -6.82 -38.23
CA ALA A 679 -10.48 -6.61 -37.31
C ALA A 679 -9.21 -6.20 -38.07
N ALA A 680 -9.25 -4.99 -38.63
CA ALA A 680 -8.20 -4.51 -39.52
C ALA A 680 -6.84 -4.23 -38.83
N LYS A 681 -6.82 -4.08 -37.49
CA LYS A 681 -5.64 -3.70 -36.72
C LYS A 681 -5.65 -4.24 -35.30
N ASP A 682 -4.47 -4.25 -34.68
CA ASP A 682 -4.31 -4.40 -33.24
C ASP A 682 -4.90 -3.16 -32.55
N VAL A 683 -5.37 -3.32 -31.32
CA VAL A 683 -6.01 -2.24 -30.55
C VAL A 683 -5.23 -2.01 -29.27
N ASN A 684 -4.75 -0.79 -29.06
CA ASN A 684 -4.19 -0.40 -27.77
C ASN A 684 -5.30 0.14 -26.86
N ILE A 685 -5.62 -0.61 -25.81
CA ILE A 685 -6.74 -0.30 -24.89
C ILE A 685 -6.35 0.63 -23.74
N ALA A 686 -5.08 1.07 -23.68
CA ALA A 686 -4.61 2.02 -22.68
C ALA A 686 -5.15 3.44 -22.92
N LEU A 687 -5.24 4.21 -21.84
CA LEU A 687 -5.50 5.64 -21.89
C LEU A 687 -4.22 6.43 -22.16
N ASN A 688 -4.34 7.57 -22.82
CA ASN A 688 -3.25 8.51 -23.09
C ASN A 688 -3.26 9.64 -22.04
N ASP A 689 -2.22 9.66 -21.21
CA ASP A 689 -2.09 10.63 -20.11
C ASP A 689 -1.72 12.05 -20.60
N THR A 690 -1.28 12.16 -21.86
CA THR A 690 -0.98 13.44 -22.54
C THR A 690 -1.80 13.59 -23.83
N PRO A 691 -3.13 13.82 -23.73
CA PRO A 691 -3.98 14.00 -24.90
C PRO A 691 -3.52 15.20 -25.74
N GLU A 692 -3.39 15.00 -27.05
CA GLU A 692 -2.94 16.03 -27.99
C GLU A 692 -3.83 17.29 -27.92
N TYR A 693 -5.14 17.10 -27.75
CA TYR A 693 -6.11 18.19 -27.75
C TYR A 693 -6.56 18.64 -26.36
N LYS A 694 -5.93 18.15 -25.27
CA LYS A 694 -6.30 18.47 -23.88
C LYS A 694 -6.47 19.96 -23.64
N ASN A 695 -5.47 20.77 -24.01
CA ASN A 695 -5.51 22.21 -23.77
C ASN A 695 -6.60 22.92 -24.59
N LYS A 696 -6.87 22.45 -25.82
CA LYS A 696 -7.95 23.01 -26.67
C LYS A 696 -9.32 22.68 -26.06
N ILE A 697 -9.53 21.43 -25.68
CA ILE A 697 -10.76 20.95 -25.04
C ILE A 697 -11.02 21.72 -23.74
N ILE A 698 -10.02 21.86 -22.85
CA ILE A 698 -10.13 22.62 -21.60
C ILE A 698 -10.43 24.09 -21.88
N SER A 699 -9.72 24.72 -22.82
CA SER A 699 -9.92 26.15 -23.13
C SER A 699 -11.33 26.47 -23.61
N LYS A 700 -11.98 25.55 -24.35
CA LYS A 700 -13.30 25.77 -24.95
C LYS A 700 -14.44 25.27 -24.07
N TYR A 701 -14.23 24.14 -23.39
CA TYR A 701 -15.27 23.41 -22.67
C TYR A 701 -15.02 23.25 -21.17
N GLY A 702 -13.89 23.72 -20.63
CA GLY A 702 -13.56 23.60 -19.20
C GLY A 702 -14.61 24.19 -18.25
N LYS A 703 -15.35 25.22 -18.70
CA LYS A 703 -16.50 25.80 -17.97
C LYS A 703 -17.65 24.81 -17.70
N TYR A 704 -17.69 23.68 -18.41
CA TYR A 704 -18.68 22.62 -18.24
C TYR A 704 -18.17 21.49 -17.34
N ASN A 705 -17.12 21.73 -16.55
CA ASN A 705 -16.56 20.77 -15.60
C ASN A 705 -16.34 19.40 -16.23
N ILE A 706 -15.44 19.34 -17.21
CA ILE A 706 -15.25 18.16 -18.06
C ILE A 706 -14.26 17.15 -17.45
N PHE A 707 -14.48 15.87 -17.69
CA PHE A 707 -13.50 14.80 -17.45
C PHE A 707 -13.01 14.26 -18.78
N ILE A 708 -11.72 14.43 -19.08
CA ILE A 708 -11.15 14.06 -20.39
C ILE A 708 -10.81 12.58 -20.40
N ILE A 709 -11.20 11.90 -21.47
CA ILE A 709 -10.88 10.51 -21.75
C ILE A 709 -10.13 10.50 -23.07
N SER A 710 -8.87 10.13 -23.07
CA SER A 710 -8.06 10.02 -24.28
C SER A 710 -7.49 8.61 -24.37
N PHE A 711 -7.56 8.03 -25.57
CA PHE A 711 -7.06 6.68 -25.81
C PHE A 711 -5.69 6.75 -26.51
N MET A 712 -4.79 5.81 -26.18
CA MET A 712 -3.48 5.72 -26.83
C MET A 712 -3.57 5.39 -28.31
N ASP A 713 -4.60 4.64 -28.70
CA ASP A 713 -4.91 4.37 -30.10
C ASP A 713 -5.84 5.46 -30.68
N ASN A 714 -5.82 5.63 -32.00
CA ASN A 714 -6.74 6.51 -32.71
C ASN A 714 -7.34 5.78 -33.93
N GLY A 715 -8.61 6.07 -34.22
CA GLY A 715 -9.32 5.57 -35.40
C GLY A 715 -10.33 4.48 -35.08
N ILE A 716 -10.84 3.84 -36.13
CA ILE A 716 -11.99 2.94 -36.06
C ILE A 716 -11.63 1.65 -35.30
N LEU A 717 -12.51 1.23 -34.40
CA LEU A 717 -12.40 -0.04 -33.67
C LEU A 717 -12.89 -1.23 -34.53
N PRO A 718 -12.44 -2.46 -34.25
CA PRO A 718 -12.90 -3.67 -34.96
C PRO A 718 -14.42 -3.89 -34.96
N GLY A 719 -15.08 -3.40 -33.91
CA GLY A 719 -16.52 -3.45 -33.68
C GLY A 719 -16.92 -2.45 -32.59
N LYS A 720 -18.21 -2.41 -32.24
CA LYS A 720 -18.65 -1.63 -31.08
C LYS A 720 -18.05 -2.26 -29.81
N ALA A 721 -17.42 -1.44 -28.98
CA ALA A 721 -16.91 -1.82 -27.66
C ALA A 721 -17.74 -1.17 -26.56
N GLU A 722 -17.99 -1.91 -25.49
CA GLU A 722 -18.46 -1.35 -24.23
C GLU A 722 -17.25 -1.10 -23.33
N VAL A 723 -17.06 0.14 -22.90
CA VAL A 723 -15.90 0.57 -22.14
C VAL A 723 -16.35 1.08 -20.80
N LYS A 724 -15.92 0.42 -19.72
CA LYS A 724 -16.12 0.88 -18.35
C LYS A 724 -14.93 1.72 -17.93
N ILE A 725 -15.18 2.97 -17.56
CA ILE A 725 -14.16 3.92 -17.13
C ILE A 725 -14.58 4.44 -15.76
N LYS A 726 -13.63 4.53 -14.84
CA LYS A 726 -13.84 5.20 -13.55
C LYS A 726 -13.37 6.66 -13.63
N PRO A 727 -14.28 7.64 -13.66
CA PRO A 727 -13.87 9.04 -13.54
C PRO A 727 -13.21 9.29 -12.18
N ASP A 728 -12.40 10.34 -12.10
CA ASP A 728 -11.77 10.75 -10.84
C ASP A 728 -12.83 10.99 -9.75
N SER A 729 -12.59 10.47 -8.55
CA SER A 729 -13.55 10.53 -7.44
C SER A 729 -13.90 11.97 -7.05
N LYS A 730 -12.96 12.93 -7.13
CA LYS A 730 -13.23 14.35 -6.88
C LYS A 730 -14.04 14.96 -8.02
N TRP A 731 -13.80 14.52 -9.26
CA TRP A 731 -14.65 14.91 -10.38
C TRP A 731 -16.07 14.34 -10.26
N LEU A 732 -16.28 13.17 -9.67
CA LEU A 732 -17.65 12.66 -9.40
C LEU A 732 -18.33 13.35 -8.22
N GLU A 733 -17.57 13.99 -7.33
CA GLU A 733 -18.11 14.71 -6.18
C GLU A 733 -19.08 15.82 -6.61
N GLY A 734 -20.32 15.79 -6.11
CA GLY A 734 -21.39 16.70 -6.52
C GLY A 734 -22.03 16.37 -7.88
N ARG A 735 -21.62 15.28 -8.54
CA ARG A 735 -22.21 14.75 -9.77
C ARG A 735 -22.82 13.37 -9.59
N SER A 736 -22.68 12.76 -8.42
CA SER A 736 -23.21 11.42 -8.21
C SER A 736 -24.72 11.34 -8.40
N GLY A 737 -25.17 10.37 -9.19
CA GLY A 737 -26.57 10.18 -9.58
C GLY A 737 -27.10 11.16 -10.64
N LYS A 738 -26.28 12.11 -11.13
CA LYS A 738 -26.67 12.99 -12.25
C LYS A 738 -26.53 12.26 -13.59
N ASN A 739 -27.23 12.79 -14.59
CA ASN A 739 -27.04 12.36 -15.98
C ASN A 739 -25.72 12.91 -16.51
N LEU A 740 -24.85 12.00 -16.95
CA LEU A 740 -23.61 12.33 -17.64
C LEU A 740 -23.79 12.21 -19.16
N TYR A 741 -22.97 12.92 -19.92
CA TYR A 741 -22.99 12.92 -21.37
C TYR A 741 -21.57 12.84 -21.90
N LEU A 742 -21.37 11.94 -22.86
CA LEU A 742 -20.09 11.74 -23.55
C LEU A 742 -20.05 12.60 -24.80
N TYR A 743 -18.97 13.35 -24.97
CA TYR A 743 -18.69 14.15 -26.16
C TYR A 743 -17.37 13.73 -26.79
N TYR A 744 -17.36 13.66 -28.11
CA TYR A 744 -16.18 13.52 -28.95
C TYR A 744 -15.65 14.91 -29.32
N PHE A 745 -14.33 15.13 -29.24
CA PHE A 745 -13.72 16.34 -29.77
C PHE A 745 -13.27 16.10 -31.22
N ASN A 746 -13.95 16.74 -32.18
CA ASN A 746 -13.58 16.68 -33.58
C ASN A 746 -12.44 17.67 -33.86
N PRO A 747 -11.22 17.20 -34.18
CA PRO A 747 -10.07 18.08 -34.38
C PRO A 747 -10.16 18.90 -35.68
N ASP A 748 -10.89 18.41 -36.69
CA ASP A 748 -11.03 19.08 -37.99
C ASP A 748 -11.93 20.31 -37.88
N SER A 749 -13.06 20.19 -37.16
CA SER A 749 -13.97 21.31 -36.91
C SER A 749 -13.59 22.13 -35.68
N GLY A 750 -12.79 21.55 -34.77
CA GLY A 750 -12.48 22.12 -33.46
C GLY A 750 -13.70 22.21 -32.53
N SER A 751 -14.73 21.39 -32.75
CA SER A 751 -15.99 21.39 -31.98
C SER A 751 -16.27 20.04 -31.32
N ALA A 752 -17.06 20.07 -30.23
CA ALA A 752 -17.52 18.87 -29.55
C ALA A 752 -18.82 18.33 -30.18
N GLU A 753 -18.88 17.02 -30.38
CA GLU A 753 -20.03 16.29 -30.90
C GLU A 753 -20.56 15.34 -29.81
N LYS A 754 -21.86 15.38 -29.54
CA LYS A 754 -22.46 14.50 -28.51
C LYS A 754 -22.52 13.07 -29.02
N ILE A 755 -21.92 12.15 -28.28
CA ILE A 755 -21.86 10.72 -28.62
C ILE A 755 -22.93 9.93 -27.88
N GLU A 756 -23.01 10.11 -26.57
CA GLU A 756 -23.88 9.29 -25.73
C GLU A 756 -24.42 10.05 -24.51
N GLY A 757 -25.58 9.59 -24.03
CA GLY A 757 -26.19 9.99 -22.78
C GLY A 757 -27.71 10.14 -22.88
N PRO A 758 -28.42 10.14 -21.74
CA PRO A 758 -27.89 10.20 -20.38
C PRO A 758 -27.20 8.90 -19.94
N LEU A 759 -25.98 9.04 -19.41
CA LEU A 759 -25.18 8.01 -18.76
C LEU A 759 -25.27 8.19 -17.25
N LYS A 760 -24.98 7.14 -16.48
CA LYS A 760 -24.88 7.18 -15.03
C LYS A 760 -23.68 6.38 -14.57
N GLU A 761 -23.06 6.79 -13.46
CA GLU A 761 -22.14 5.90 -12.79
C GLU A 761 -22.88 4.75 -12.09
N ASP A 762 -22.24 3.58 -12.02
CA ASP A 762 -22.69 2.47 -11.20
C ASP A 762 -22.29 2.66 -9.73
N MET A 763 -22.65 1.69 -8.87
CA MET A 763 -22.36 1.75 -7.43
C MET A 763 -20.86 1.82 -7.11
N ASP A 764 -20.00 1.40 -8.04
CA ASP A 764 -18.54 1.37 -7.89
C ASP A 764 -17.88 2.63 -8.51
N GLY A 765 -18.69 3.56 -9.03
CA GLY A 765 -18.28 4.82 -9.64
C GLY A 765 -17.88 4.70 -11.11
N PHE A 766 -18.15 3.58 -11.78
CA PHE A 766 -17.81 3.40 -13.19
C PHE A 766 -18.92 3.91 -14.10
N VAL A 767 -18.53 4.58 -15.18
CA VAL A 767 -19.40 4.95 -16.28
C VAL A 767 -19.13 3.99 -17.44
N THR A 768 -20.17 3.33 -17.93
CA THR A 768 -20.08 2.47 -19.12
C THR A 768 -20.43 3.29 -20.36
N ILE A 769 -19.54 3.31 -21.35
CA ILE A 769 -19.71 4.03 -22.62
C ILE A 769 -19.59 3.09 -23.83
N GLY A 770 -20.33 3.37 -24.89
CA GLY A 770 -20.25 2.63 -26.14
C GLY A 770 -19.38 3.35 -27.18
N LEU A 771 -18.32 2.69 -27.65
CA LEU A 771 -17.38 3.27 -28.63
C LEU A 771 -17.31 2.45 -29.92
N THR A 772 -17.15 3.14 -31.04
CA THR A 772 -16.84 2.54 -32.36
C THR A 772 -15.51 3.04 -32.93
N HIS A 773 -14.85 3.95 -32.22
CA HIS A 773 -13.56 4.54 -32.57
C HIS A 773 -12.83 4.91 -31.28
N CYS A 774 -11.50 4.99 -31.33
CA CYS A 774 -10.66 5.58 -30.30
C CYS A 774 -10.32 7.02 -30.69
N SER A 775 -10.46 7.95 -29.76
CA SER A 775 -10.05 9.36 -29.89
C SER A 775 -10.07 10.07 -28.54
N ASP A 776 -9.91 11.39 -28.55
CA ASP A 776 -10.17 12.27 -27.41
C ASP A 776 -11.68 12.52 -27.21
N TYR A 777 -12.17 12.14 -26.05
CA TYR A 777 -13.51 12.37 -25.54
C TYR A 777 -13.49 13.16 -24.24
N PHE A 778 -14.66 13.60 -23.80
CA PHE A 778 -14.85 14.05 -22.43
C PHE A 778 -16.28 13.79 -21.93
N LEU A 779 -16.40 13.57 -20.62
CA LEU A 779 -17.65 13.51 -19.89
C LEU A 779 -18.00 14.86 -19.27
N THR A 780 -19.29 15.17 -19.16
CA THR A 780 -19.83 16.33 -18.45
C THR A 780 -21.24 16.02 -17.96
N ASP A 781 -21.71 16.70 -16.91
CA ASP A 781 -23.12 16.69 -16.50
C ASP A 781 -24.00 17.67 -17.32
N SER A 782 -23.41 18.33 -18.33
CA SER A 782 -24.10 19.24 -19.24
C SER A 782 -24.59 18.53 -20.50
N GLY A 783 -25.92 18.42 -20.67
CA GLY A 783 -26.54 17.73 -21.81
C GLY A 783 -26.47 18.45 -23.16
N SER A 784 -26.06 19.72 -23.16
CA SER A 784 -25.89 20.58 -24.34
C SER A 784 -24.72 21.54 -24.13
N LEU A 785 -23.90 21.72 -25.16
CA LEU A 785 -22.76 22.65 -25.16
C LEU A 785 -23.03 23.83 -26.08
N VAL A 786 -22.56 25.04 -25.73
CA VAL A 786 -22.71 26.23 -26.56
C VAL A 786 -21.38 26.54 -27.25
N ASP A 787 -21.35 26.36 -28.56
CA ASP A 787 -20.22 26.74 -29.41
C ASP A 787 -20.42 28.17 -29.95
N ASN A 788 -19.58 29.10 -29.49
CA ASN A 788 -19.52 30.45 -30.06
C ASN A 788 -18.79 30.41 -31.42
N ALA A 789 -19.44 29.88 -32.46
CA ALA A 789 -18.91 29.94 -33.82
C ALA A 789 -19.14 31.34 -34.43
N LYS A 790 -18.07 31.97 -34.95
CA LYS A 790 -18.20 33.11 -35.88
C LYS A 790 -18.97 32.64 -37.12
N LYS A 791 -19.98 33.40 -37.52
CA LYS A 791 -20.78 33.21 -38.75
C LYS A 791 -19.87 32.94 -39.97
N ALA A 792 -20.01 31.77 -40.55
CA ALA A 792 -19.79 31.51 -41.98
C ALA A 792 -21.07 30.92 -42.57
N SER A 793 -21.32 31.23 -43.84
CA SER A 793 -22.59 31.23 -44.56
C SER A 793 -23.41 29.93 -44.58
N LEU A 794 -24.74 30.10 -44.65
CA LEU A 794 -25.73 29.07 -44.95
C LEU A 794 -25.36 28.25 -46.20
N PHE A 795 -25.35 26.93 -46.06
CA PHE A 795 -25.72 25.99 -47.13
C PHE A 795 -26.66 24.92 -46.58
N ASN A 796 -27.57 24.49 -47.45
CA ASN A 796 -28.83 23.82 -47.18
C ASN A 796 -28.76 22.53 -46.35
N THR A 797 -29.82 22.35 -45.58
CA THR A 797 -30.22 21.15 -44.85
C THR A 797 -30.43 19.95 -45.78
N THR A 798 -29.50 18.99 -45.76
CA THR A 798 -29.70 17.52 -45.88
C THR A 798 -28.35 16.85 -46.13
N THR A 799 -27.61 16.47 -45.08
CA THR A 799 -26.59 15.39 -45.09
C THR A 799 -25.83 15.36 -43.76
N VAL A 800 -26.36 14.69 -42.74
CA VAL A 800 -25.55 14.22 -41.59
C VAL A 800 -25.35 12.69 -41.64
N ALA A 801 -25.94 12.01 -42.61
CA ALA A 801 -25.81 10.55 -42.79
C ALA A 801 -24.64 10.11 -43.71
N ALA A 802 -23.76 11.01 -44.16
CA ALA A 802 -22.73 10.68 -45.16
C ALA A 802 -21.27 10.80 -44.68
N GLY A 803 -21.02 11.36 -43.49
CA GLY A 803 -19.66 11.54 -42.96
C GLY A 803 -18.95 10.23 -42.57
N ILE A 804 -19.67 9.12 -42.48
CA ILE A 804 -19.16 7.82 -42.00
C ILE A 804 -18.69 6.92 -43.18
N LEU A 805 -18.86 7.33 -44.44
CA LEU A 805 -18.59 6.46 -45.61
C LEU A 805 -17.37 6.81 -46.47
N ILE A 806 -16.61 7.87 -46.17
CA ILE A 806 -15.52 8.32 -47.06
C ILE A 806 -14.15 7.65 -46.77
N ILE A 807 -13.98 6.94 -45.66
CA ILE A 807 -12.69 6.26 -45.36
C ILE A 807 -12.55 4.90 -46.08
N LEU A 808 -13.59 4.38 -46.75
CA LEU A 808 -13.56 3.10 -47.48
C LEU A 808 -13.19 3.18 -48.98
N GLY A 809 -12.87 4.37 -49.52
CA GLY A 809 -12.46 4.52 -50.93
C GLY A 809 -10.95 4.64 -51.20
N GLY A 810 -10.13 4.81 -50.16
CA GLY A 810 -8.74 5.25 -50.32
C GLY A 810 -7.69 4.17 -50.59
N ILE A 811 -8.02 2.88 -50.43
CA ILE A 811 -7.01 1.80 -50.47
C ILE A 811 -7.17 0.84 -51.67
N THR A 812 -8.30 0.87 -52.39
CA THR A 812 -8.48 0.03 -53.60
C THR A 812 -8.05 0.68 -54.92
N ALA A 813 -7.63 1.96 -54.92
CA ALA A 813 -7.10 2.63 -56.12
C ALA A 813 -5.56 2.71 -56.20
N ALA A 814 -4.84 2.41 -55.11
CA ALA A 814 -3.36 2.42 -55.10
C ALA A 814 -2.73 1.06 -55.49
N LEU A 815 -3.52 -0.01 -55.61
CA LEU A 815 -3.06 -1.33 -56.08
C LEU A 815 -3.38 -1.62 -57.55
N LEU A 816 -4.05 -0.70 -58.27
CA LEU A 816 -4.38 -0.85 -59.70
C LEU A 816 -3.59 0.09 -60.64
N LEU A 817 -2.65 0.88 -60.12
CA LEU A 817 -1.75 1.74 -60.93
C LEU A 817 -0.26 1.35 -60.88
N ILE A 818 0.05 0.11 -60.50
CA ILE A 818 1.35 -0.55 -60.79
C ILE A 818 1.10 -1.77 -61.67
N LYS A 819 0.42 -1.59 -62.81
CA LYS A 819 0.45 -2.58 -63.91
C LYS A 819 0.19 -2.04 -65.32
N ARG A 820 0.42 -0.74 -65.58
CA ARG A 820 0.48 -0.19 -66.94
C ARG A 820 1.60 0.86 -67.07
N GLY A 821 2.81 0.35 -67.24
CA GLY A 821 4.01 1.10 -67.61
C GLY A 821 5.01 0.20 -68.33
N LYS A 822 4.52 -0.63 -69.27
CA LYS A 822 5.30 -1.37 -70.27
C LYS A 822 4.39 -1.65 -71.47
N GLN A 823 4.34 -0.70 -72.41
CA GLN A 823 4.41 -0.87 -73.87
C GLN A 823 3.89 0.38 -74.59
N ALA A 824 4.69 0.79 -75.58
CA ALA A 824 4.60 1.98 -76.46
C ALA A 824 5.03 3.30 -75.82
#